data_AF-A0A1Z5K0W2-F1
#
_entry.id   AF-A0A1Z5K0W2-F1
#
_cell.length_a   1.000
_cell.length_b   1.000
_cell.length_c   1.000
_cell.angle_alpha   90.00
_cell.angle_beta   90.00
_cell.angle_gamma   90.00
#
_symmetry.space_group_name_H-M   'P 1'
#
loop_
_entity.id
_entity.type
_entity.pdbx_description
1 polymer ?
#
loop_
_entity_poly.entity_id
_entity_poly.type
_entity_poly.pdbx_seq_one_letter_code
_entity_poly.pdbx_strand_id
1 'polypeptide(L)'
;MKLFGVSSILASFALQLTWLEVANANVCMMLYQMADNDLEFFIRQDNNELINSAAVREPTLTTWVYFDSRNYGTAEDITLPLEEVFAPDGTPLAAKLEGSLLMTWDHAREQMVVNASSPVELNSDHPQILYNFLAHALVDCVARGSTEYMLILSSHGSGMFGFGGDEDVARRRRLLQANRHIVNAVQTALGAVEGAPAKLDVLGFDAGLMQAVDALDEYHNITKYYMASEAVEPGHGWAYNFLEPAATALEYATNFHDNFLQQTQGSDVHMTPKTLAIVDADLFIPFLNAWDALFSQLSIEIASDKNVHTIMQRSRLNTLAFMGAIDTADTNTPSAMDIGNFFETFRALCLIDPNSEVETLMAAAETAYNAMFISRGNGPGTPPATGMHILWPQRQLYDQYDLSVIIENNSLAATGDAPNWINFLTTFYQAAAPDAVSENSVCLQSIVSVLEANADGRLLLNPAVVGTDSGVVASSALAIRTDRIYVNYGIDLTFLLEGRLRHLKETIPFMASANRTAISHPLKPNWENAQRRLQTETGDYFILFGGNVRGAFEGPEFVATWDKKFFILGNSDSRELVYATDSKGGHKSIPVMYFARNTPITAADIPLGSTIERAMFLGGIFGFLTVSPSDAIFNVISSYVLYTFDPVTRAFRETPTWAGGQITPVLFSKLVVGDKVVTQLVGGFRSTIFPWGGDSDFGVLVADAVQFISRIDALDSVVVEMRAYDDDVRGAVDFFSASLTSSELGGSAGGPSTAEAPSAGPPIASPPTADAPAAGPPTDAFPIGEVPAAEPASASPPTADDAGPLTDAPPTGDAPVAEPTSGSSESPVMSWTASVFIPAVIVVLL
;
A
#
# COMPACT_ATOMS: atom_id res chain seq x y z
N MET A 1 -77.91 -42.64 49.53
CA MET A 1 -76.51 -42.67 50.00
C MET A 1 -75.67 -43.21 48.84
N LYS A 2 -74.82 -42.43 48.17
CA LYS A 2 -74.33 -41.06 48.42
C LYS A 2 -75.16 -39.98 47.66
N LEU A 3 -74.80 -38.70 47.79
CA LEU A 3 -75.39 -37.53 47.11
C LEU A 3 -74.27 -36.51 46.76
N PHE A 4 -74.57 -35.63 45.79
CA PHE A 4 -73.89 -34.35 45.44
C PHE A 4 -72.41 -34.40 44.96
N GLY A 5 -71.96 -33.51 44.05
CA GLY A 5 -72.76 -32.61 43.20
C GLY A 5 -72.00 -31.47 42.48
N VAL A 6 -72.60 -31.02 41.36
CA VAL A 6 -72.66 -29.62 40.86
C VAL A 6 -71.37 -28.90 40.39
N SER A 7 -71.28 -28.69 39.06
CA SER A 7 -70.62 -27.58 38.32
C SER A 7 -69.07 -27.48 38.40
N SER A 8 -68.35 -26.78 37.49
CA SER A 8 -68.76 -25.66 36.60
C SER A 8 -67.93 -25.52 35.31
N ILE A 9 -68.52 -24.85 34.30
CA ILE A 9 -67.89 -23.97 33.28
C ILE A 9 -66.95 -24.60 32.20
N LEU A 10 -67.52 -24.71 30.99
CA LEU A 10 -67.02 -24.23 29.68
C LEU A 10 -65.51 -24.06 29.44
N ALA A 11 -64.96 -24.84 28.48
CA ALA A 11 -64.21 -24.31 27.32
C ALA A 11 -64.16 -25.35 26.18
N SER A 12 -64.14 -24.88 24.92
CA SER A 12 -64.32 -25.71 23.72
C SER A 12 -63.10 -26.57 23.35
N PHE A 13 -63.35 -27.82 22.95
CA PHE A 13 -62.40 -28.66 22.19
C PHE A 13 -62.87 -28.71 20.72
N ALA A 14 -62.31 -27.87 19.85
CA ALA A 14 -62.46 -28.00 18.38
C ALA A 14 -61.44 -27.15 17.61
N LEU A 15 -60.68 -27.82 16.73
CA LEU A 15 -59.98 -27.37 15.51
C LEU A 15 -59.71 -25.87 15.30
N GLN A 16 -58.44 -25.56 15.00
CA GLN A 16 -58.07 -25.18 13.64
C GLN A 16 -56.58 -25.43 13.34
N LEU A 17 -56.25 -25.79 12.09
CA LEU A 17 -54.90 -25.61 11.56
C LEU A 17 -54.78 -24.18 11.05
N THR A 18 -53.87 -23.41 11.63
CA THR A 18 -53.08 -22.33 11.02
C THR A 18 -51.98 -21.97 12.02
N TRP A 19 -50.77 -21.60 11.60
CA TRP A 19 -50.33 -21.21 10.26
C TRP A 19 -49.22 -22.12 9.72
N LEU A 20 -48.91 -21.99 8.43
CA LEU A 20 -47.53 -22.17 8.00
C LEU A 20 -46.67 -21.19 8.81
N GLU A 21 -45.54 -21.65 9.34
CA GLU A 21 -44.39 -20.75 9.36
C GLU A 21 -44.13 -20.38 7.90
N VAL A 22 -44.31 -19.09 7.58
CA VAL A 22 -43.59 -18.53 6.45
C VAL A 22 -42.13 -18.79 6.78
N ALA A 23 -41.42 -19.49 5.89
CA ALA A 23 -39.98 -19.66 6.04
C ALA A 23 -39.34 -18.28 5.85
N ASN A 24 -39.23 -17.52 6.94
CA ASN A 24 -38.25 -16.45 7.06
C ASN A 24 -36.91 -17.09 6.69
N ALA A 25 -36.14 -16.47 5.79
CA ALA A 25 -34.92 -17.09 5.32
C ALA A 25 -33.98 -17.28 6.52
N ASN A 26 -33.66 -18.53 6.84
CA ASN A 26 -32.74 -18.84 7.92
C ASN A 26 -31.33 -18.77 7.31
N VAL A 27 -30.60 -17.72 7.65
CA VAL A 27 -29.27 -17.45 7.07
C VAL A 27 -28.23 -18.26 7.85
N CYS A 28 -27.43 -19.03 7.14
CA CYS A 28 -26.24 -19.68 7.68
C CYS A 28 -25.03 -18.76 7.45
N MET A 29 -24.53 -18.12 8.50
CA MET A 29 -23.31 -17.33 8.43
C MET A 29 -22.13 -18.14 8.99
N MET A 30 -21.16 -18.39 8.13
CA MET A 30 -19.92 -19.10 8.44
C MET A 30 -18.77 -18.10 8.38
N LEU A 31 -18.13 -17.82 9.51
CA LEU A 31 -17.00 -16.89 9.61
C LEU A 31 -15.71 -17.69 9.86
N TYR A 32 -14.69 -17.49 9.01
CA TYR A 32 -13.39 -18.13 9.10
C TYR A 32 -12.34 -17.08 9.49
N GLN A 33 -12.04 -17.01 10.78
CA GLN A 33 -11.09 -16.10 11.40
C GLN A 33 -9.72 -16.77 11.56
N MET A 34 -8.84 -16.52 10.59
CA MET A 34 -7.44 -16.93 10.67
C MET A 34 -6.67 -15.86 11.43
N ALA A 35 -6.49 -16.08 12.73
CA ALA A 35 -5.82 -15.16 13.64
C ALA A 35 -4.41 -15.61 14.06
N ASP A 36 -3.86 -16.72 13.51
CA ASP A 36 -2.43 -17.08 13.66
C ASP A 36 -1.52 -16.25 12.74
N ASN A 37 -1.57 -14.93 12.95
CA ASN A 37 -0.66 -13.94 12.41
C ASN A 37 -0.76 -12.64 13.22
N ASP A 38 -0.12 -11.59 12.71
CA ASP A 38 -0.09 -10.23 13.28
C ASP A 38 -1.44 -9.48 13.33
N LEU A 39 -2.55 -10.06 12.86
CA LEU A 39 -3.92 -9.55 13.07
C LEU A 39 -4.61 -10.11 14.32
N GLU A 40 -3.98 -10.99 15.12
CA GLU A 40 -4.66 -11.67 16.24
C GLU A 40 -5.41 -10.69 17.17
N PHE A 41 -4.85 -9.51 17.45
CA PHE A 41 -5.50 -8.50 18.28
C PHE A 41 -6.86 -8.05 17.74
N PHE A 42 -6.94 -7.75 16.45
CA PHE A 42 -8.15 -7.22 15.84
C PHE A 42 -9.19 -8.32 15.59
N ILE A 43 -8.78 -9.48 15.11
CA ILE A 43 -9.70 -10.60 14.86
C ILE A 43 -10.36 -11.09 16.17
N ARG A 44 -9.70 -10.90 17.32
CA ARG A 44 -10.30 -11.08 18.66
C ARG A 44 -11.31 -10.00 19.02
N GLN A 45 -11.07 -8.74 18.64
CA GLN A 45 -12.03 -7.65 18.73
C GLN A 45 -13.26 -7.98 17.87
N ASP A 46 -13.08 -8.37 16.60
CA ASP A 46 -14.16 -8.72 15.67
C ASP A 46 -15.05 -9.87 16.17
N ASN A 47 -14.45 -10.92 16.76
CA ASN A 47 -15.21 -11.98 17.42
C ASN A 47 -16.04 -11.46 18.62
N ASN A 48 -15.48 -10.58 19.46
CA ASN A 48 -16.17 -9.99 20.60
C ASN A 48 -17.30 -9.03 20.15
N GLU A 49 -17.04 -8.24 19.11
CA GLU A 49 -18.01 -7.37 18.47
C GLU A 49 -19.18 -8.15 17.86
N LEU A 50 -18.91 -9.25 17.16
CA LEU A 50 -19.93 -10.15 16.63
C LEU A 50 -20.81 -10.72 17.75
N ILE A 51 -20.23 -11.09 18.89
CA ILE A 51 -20.94 -11.58 20.10
C ILE A 51 -21.85 -10.50 20.71
N ASN A 52 -21.45 -9.23 20.62
CA ASN A 52 -22.23 -8.10 21.14
C ASN A 52 -23.28 -7.57 20.15
N SER A 53 -23.16 -7.90 18.86
CA SER A 53 -24.10 -7.50 17.81
C SER A 53 -25.56 -7.86 18.09
N ALA A 54 -26.48 -7.13 17.45
CA ALA A 54 -27.90 -7.45 17.50
C ALA A 54 -28.23 -8.67 16.62
N ALA A 55 -27.53 -8.84 15.49
CA ALA A 55 -27.75 -9.90 14.51
C ALA A 55 -27.62 -11.33 15.07
N VAL A 56 -26.56 -11.65 15.82
CA VAL A 56 -26.37 -13.04 16.32
C VAL A 56 -27.50 -13.50 17.24
N ARG A 57 -28.21 -12.55 17.87
CA ARG A 57 -29.33 -12.84 18.78
C ARG A 57 -30.61 -13.22 18.04
N GLU A 58 -30.72 -12.94 16.74
CA GLU A 58 -31.88 -13.28 15.92
C GLU A 58 -31.94 -14.80 15.65
N PRO A 59 -33.03 -15.50 16.01
CA PRO A 59 -33.15 -16.95 15.77
C PRO A 59 -33.14 -17.38 14.29
N THR A 60 -33.29 -16.47 13.33
CA THR A 60 -33.14 -16.74 11.89
C THR A 60 -31.71 -16.54 11.37
N LEU A 61 -30.72 -16.29 12.23
CA LEU A 61 -29.30 -16.29 11.90
C LEU A 61 -28.58 -17.43 12.63
N THR A 62 -28.22 -18.48 11.88
CA THR A 62 -27.34 -19.55 12.38
C THR A 62 -25.89 -19.12 12.18
N THR A 63 -25.18 -18.82 13.26
CA THR A 63 -23.78 -18.33 13.22
C THR A 63 -22.79 -19.41 13.65
N TRP A 64 -21.84 -19.74 12.76
CA TRP A 64 -20.69 -20.59 13.01
C TRP A 64 -19.39 -19.81 12.81
N VAL A 65 -18.44 -19.96 13.72
CA VAL A 65 -17.12 -19.31 13.68
C VAL A 65 -16.03 -20.37 13.78
N TYR A 66 -15.10 -20.37 12.84
CA TYR A 66 -13.78 -20.99 13.01
C TYR A 66 -12.80 -19.90 13.44
N PHE A 67 -12.08 -20.14 14.54
CA PHE A 67 -11.08 -19.21 15.06
C PHE A 67 -9.77 -19.94 15.31
N ASP A 68 -8.67 -19.52 14.67
CA ASP A 68 -7.33 -20.07 14.90
C ASP A 68 -6.43 -19.05 15.60
N SER A 69 -5.80 -19.42 16.72
CA SER A 69 -5.15 -18.48 17.65
C SER A 69 -3.63 -18.53 17.59
N ARG A 70 -2.98 -17.38 17.35
CA ARG A 70 -1.51 -17.24 17.26
C ARG A 70 -0.74 -17.95 18.37
N ASN A 71 0.22 -18.80 18.01
CA ASN A 71 0.97 -19.64 18.95
C ASN A 71 2.50 -19.42 18.99
N TYR A 72 2.97 -18.31 18.42
CA TYR A 72 4.37 -18.04 18.05
C TYR A 72 5.42 -18.18 19.18
N GLY A 73 4.99 -18.17 20.44
CA GLY A 73 5.77 -18.49 21.63
C GLY A 73 6.58 -17.31 22.17
N THR A 74 6.16 -16.07 21.89
CA THR A 74 6.94 -14.86 22.17
C THR A 74 6.32 -13.95 23.24
N ALA A 75 7.04 -12.88 23.58
CA ALA A 75 6.55 -11.86 24.51
C ALA A 75 5.53 -10.88 23.88
N GLU A 76 5.25 -11.01 22.59
CA GLU A 76 4.26 -10.22 21.84
C GLU A 76 2.90 -10.96 21.71
N ASP A 77 2.87 -12.24 22.06
CA ASP A 77 1.69 -13.10 21.98
C ASP A 77 0.60 -12.66 22.97
N ILE A 78 -0.65 -12.62 22.52
CA ILE A 78 -1.80 -12.46 23.41
C ILE A 78 -1.92 -13.73 24.26
N THR A 79 -1.98 -13.61 25.59
CA THR A 79 -2.08 -14.74 26.53
C THR A 79 -3.46 -14.91 27.17
N LEU A 80 -4.39 -14.01 26.84
CA LEU A 80 -5.76 -13.99 27.37
C LEU A 80 -6.68 -14.97 26.61
N PRO A 81 -7.72 -15.54 27.26
CA PRO A 81 -8.79 -16.26 26.58
C PRO A 81 -9.55 -15.36 25.58
N LEU A 82 -10.47 -15.94 24.80
CA LEU A 82 -11.44 -15.14 24.04
C LEU A 82 -12.48 -14.57 25.01
N GLU A 83 -12.84 -13.30 24.84
CA GLU A 83 -13.86 -12.64 25.66
C GLU A 83 -15.27 -13.13 25.27
N GLU A 84 -16.14 -13.31 26.26
CA GLU A 84 -17.51 -13.83 26.13
C GLU A 84 -17.68 -15.13 25.32
N VAL A 85 -16.63 -15.94 25.23
CA VAL A 85 -16.65 -17.31 24.68
C VAL A 85 -16.66 -18.34 25.81
N PHE A 86 -17.54 -19.34 25.68
CA PHE A 86 -17.85 -20.34 26.70
C PHE A 86 -17.53 -21.76 26.23
N ALA A 87 -17.11 -22.61 27.17
CA ALA A 87 -16.93 -24.04 26.98
C ALA A 87 -18.30 -24.78 26.92
N PRO A 88 -18.36 -26.04 26.43
CA PRO A 88 -19.61 -26.82 26.35
C PRO A 88 -20.41 -26.97 27.66
N ASP A 89 -19.76 -26.80 28.83
CA ASP A 89 -20.40 -26.85 30.14
C ASP A 89 -21.00 -25.51 30.62
N GLY A 90 -20.83 -24.44 29.84
CA GLY A 90 -21.31 -23.09 30.15
C GLY A 90 -20.34 -22.25 31.00
N THR A 91 -19.09 -22.70 31.21
CA THR A 91 -18.06 -21.88 31.86
C THR A 91 -17.28 -21.01 30.85
N PRO A 92 -16.86 -19.78 31.19
CA PRO A 92 -15.96 -18.99 30.34
C PRO A 92 -14.62 -19.70 30.13
N LEU A 93 -13.97 -19.46 28.98
CA LEU A 93 -12.64 -20.02 28.72
C LEU A 93 -11.61 -19.55 29.77
N ALA A 94 -11.01 -20.51 30.48
CA ALA A 94 -10.12 -20.24 31.61
C ALA A 94 -8.68 -19.82 31.22
N ALA A 95 -8.31 -19.99 29.95
CA ALA A 95 -7.00 -19.64 29.37
C ALA A 95 -7.14 -19.49 27.85
N LYS A 96 -6.14 -18.93 27.17
CA LYS A 96 -6.01 -19.04 25.71
C LYS A 96 -5.89 -20.51 25.31
N LEU A 97 -6.45 -20.85 24.15
CA LEU A 97 -6.25 -22.13 23.48
C LEU A 97 -5.37 -21.85 22.25
N GLU A 98 -4.20 -22.47 22.20
CA GLU A 98 -3.12 -22.22 21.21
C GLU A 98 -3.33 -23.04 19.91
N GLY A 99 -4.60 -23.21 19.51
CA GLY A 99 -5.03 -24.03 18.39
C GLY A 99 -6.52 -23.88 18.13
N SER A 100 -6.97 -24.37 16.98
CA SER A 100 -8.22 -23.88 16.37
C SER A 100 -9.50 -24.29 17.10
N LEU A 101 -10.47 -23.39 17.09
CA LEU A 101 -11.79 -23.54 17.69
C LEU A 101 -12.87 -23.55 16.62
N LEU A 102 -13.85 -24.44 16.75
CA LEU A 102 -15.13 -24.36 16.04
C LEU A 102 -16.19 -23.96 17.06
N MET A 103 -16.78 -22.79 16.87
CA MET A 103 -17.72 -22.15 17.80
C MET A 103 -19.05 -21.90 17.10
N THR A 104 -20.14 -21.91 17.86
CA THR A 104 -21.49 -21.56 17.37
C THR A 104 -22.18 -20.69 18.40
N TRP A 105 -23.01 -19.76 17.93
CA TRP A 105 -23.93 -19.06 18.82
C TRP A 105 -25.05 -20.01 19.27
N ASP A 106 -25.31 -20.04 20.58
CA ASP A 106 -26.41 -20.80 21.19
C ASP A 106 -27.51 -19.85 21.66
N HIS A 107 -28.55 -19.69 20.83
CA HIS A 107 -29.73 -18.86 21.13
C HIS A 107 -30.49 -19.27 22.39
N ALA A 108 -30.33 -20.50 22.90
CA ALA A 108 -30.96 -20.94 24.14
C ALA A 108 -30.13 -20.59 25.40
N ARG A 109 -28.86 -20.21 25.22
CA ARG A 109 -27.96 -19.71 26.26
C ARG A 109 -27.67 -18.20 26.16
N GLU A 110 -27.86 -17.62 24.98
CA GLU A 110 -27.33 -16.29 24.60
C GLU A 110 -25.79 -16.19 24.75
N GLN A 111 -25.08 -17.22 24.27
CA GLN A 111 -23.63 -17.36 24.41
C GLN A 111 -22.98 -17.88 23.12
N MET A 112 -21.73 -17.46 22.85
CA MET A 112 -20.85 -18.13 21.89
C MET A 112 -20.22 -19.35 22.57
N VAL A 113 -20.47 -20.55 22.04
CA VAL A 113 -20.06 -21.81 22.65
C VAL A 113 -19.08 -22.55 21.75
N VAL A 114 -17.92 -22.92 22.29
CA VAL A 114 -16.96 -23.82 21.63
C VAL A 114 -17.62 -25.19 21.49
N ASN A 115 -17.85 -25.63 20.25
CA ASN A 115 -18.45 -26.93 19.93
C ASN A 115 -17.35 -28.02 19.82
N ALA A 116 -16.25 -27.67 19.15
CA ALA A 116 -15.05 -28.50 19.04
C ALA A 116 -13.78 -27.64 19.09
N SER A 117 -12.64 -28.25 19.43
CA SER A 117 -11.34 -27.58 19.39
C SER A 117 -10.21 -28.55 19.06
N SER A 118 -9.14 -28.03 18.47
CA SER A 118 -7.86 -28.70 18.33
C SER A 118 -6.90 -28.22 19.42
N PRO A 119 -6.30 -29.11 20.22
CA PRO A 119 -5.24 -28.77 21.18
C PRO A 119 -3.84 -28.69 20.52
N VAL A 120 -3.80 -28.63 19.19
CA VAL A 120 -2.62 -28.48 18.34
C VAL A 120 -2.99 -27.45 17.27
N GLU A 121 -2.04 -26.60 16.87
CA GLU A 121 -2.20 -25.71 15.72
C GLU A 121 -2.55 -26.50 14.44
N LEU A 122 -3.27 -25.84 13.54
CA LEU A 122 -3.72 -26.39 12.27
C LEU A 122 -3.63 -25.34 11.17
N ASN A 123 -2.43 -25.11 10.62
CA ASN A 123 -2.15 -24.31 9.42
C ASN A 123 -3.40 -23.98 8.60
N SER A 124 -3.94 -22.79 8.85
CA SER A 124 -5.25 -22.37 8.38
C SER A 124 -5.28 -22.06 6.88
N ASP A 125 -4.11 -21.88 6.24
CA ASP A 125 -3.93 -21.77 4.79
C ASP A 125 -4.02 -23.13 4.06
N HIS A 126 -4.12 -24.24 4.79
CA HIS A 126 -4.26 -25.55 4.18
C HIS A 126 -5.74 -25.84 3.85
N PRO A 127 -6.12 -26.04 2.57
CA PRO A 127 -7.53 -26.07 2.14
C PRO A 127 -8.40 -27.16 2.77
N GLN A 128 -7.78 -28.21 3.33
CA GLN A 128 -8.49 -29.23 4.12
C GLN A 128 -9.11 -28.65 5.41
N ILE A 129 -8.52 -27.62 6.01
CA ILE A 129 -8.99 -27.00 7.26
C ILE A 129 -10.27 -26.20 6.99
N LEU A 130 -10.25 -25.32 5.98
CA LEU A 130 -11.44 -24.64 5.46
C LEU A 130 -12.54 -25.62 5.06
N TYR A 131 -12.22 -26.68 4.31
CA TYR A 131 -13.18 -27.73 3.99
C TYR A 131 -13.77 -28.40 5.24
N ASN A 132 -12.95 -28.74 6.24
CA ASN A 132 -13.39 -29.41 7.47
C ASN A 132 -14.37 -28.51 8.26
N PHE A 133 -14.09 -27.21 8.36
CA PHE A 133 -14.98 -26.23 8.98
C PHE A 133 -16.32 -26.12 8.23
N LEU A 134 -16.27 -25.87 6.92
CA LEU A 134 -17.47 -25.69 6.10
C LEU A 134 -18.34 -26.96 6.11
N ALA A 135 -17.75 -28.14 5.94
CA ALA A 135 -18.49 -29.41 5.98
C ALA A 135 -19.12 -29.68 7.36
N HIS A 136 -18.54 -29.16 8.46
CA HIS A 136 -19.13 -29.24 9.80
C HIS A 136 -20.32 -28.28 9.96
N ALA A 137 -20.12 -27.00 9.63
CA ALA A 137 -21.15 -25.96 9.78
C ALA A 137 -22.35 -26.20 8.85
N LEU A 138 -22.11 -26.58 7.58
CA LEU A 138 -23.15 -26.87 6.59
C LEU A 138 -24.10 -28.00 7.05
N VAL A 139 -23.59 -29.03 7.74
CA VAL A 139 -24.45 -30.13 8.25
C VAL A 139 -25.45 -29.63 9.30
N ASP A 140 -25.03 -28.74 10.20
CA ASP A 140 -25.91 -28.12 11.20
C ASP A 140 -26.87 -27.11 10.56
N CYS A 141 -26.40 -26.23 9.67
CA CYS A 141 -27.23 -25.28 8.95
C CYS A 141 -28.33 -25.97 8.10
N VAL A 142 -27.99 -27.02 7.34
CA VAL A 142 -28.99 -27.80 6.59
C VAL A 142 -29.98 -28.49 7.53
N ALA A 143 -29.52 -29.04 8.67
CA ALA A 143 -30.40 -29.65 9.66
C ALA A 143 -31.35 -28.64 10.35
N ARG A 144 -30.95 -27.36 10.44
CA ARG A 144 -31.78 -26.23 10.89
C ARG A 144 -32.65 -25.62 9.79
N GLY A 145 -32.57 -26.14 8.56
CA GLY A 145 -33.34 -25.65 7.42
C GLY A 145 -32.89 -24.27 6.90
N SER A 146 -31.60 -23.95 7.01
CA SER A 146 -31.05 -22.73 6.43
C SER A 146 -31.27 -22.69 4.92
N THR A 147 -31.71 -21.53 4.41
CA THR A 147 -32.11 -21.32 3.02
C THR A 147 -31.12 -20.48 2.24
N GLU A 148 -30.33 -19.65 2.92
CA GLU A 148 -29.28 -18.82 2.33
C GLU A 148 -27.98 -18.96 3.14
N TYR A 149 -26.84 -18.91 2.45
CA TYR A 149 -25.54 -19.31 2.98
C TYR A 149 -24.48 -18.25 2.68
N MET A 150 -23.90 -17.68 3.74
CA MET A 150 -22.86 -16.66 3.70
C MET A 150 -21.56 -17.23 4.27
N LEU A 151 -20.46 -17.08 3.54
CA LEU A 151 -19.10 -17.31 4.05
C LEU A 151 -18.38 -15.98 4.14
N ILE A 152 -17.77 -15.69 5.29
CA ILE A 152 -16.85 -14.55 5.49
C ILE A 152 -15.47 -15.11 5.81
N LEU A 153 -14.45 -14.65 5.09
CA LEU A 153 -13.05 -14.98 5.32
C LEU A 153 -12.36 -13.73 5.91
N SER A 154 -11.81 -13.84 7.12
CA SER A 154 -11.24 -12.72 7.91
C SER A 154 -9.78 -12.97 8.25
N SER A 155 -8.87 -12.21 7.61
CA SER A 155 -7.39 -12.23 7.74
C SER A 155 -6.74 -11.26 6.73
N HIS A 156 -5.46 -11.43 6.38
CA HIS A 156 -4.89 -10.72 5.22
C HIS A 156 -5.48 -11.23 3.90
N GLY A 157 -5.54 -10.33 2.93
CA GLY A 157 -5.81 -10.63 1.53
C GLY A 157 -4.71 -10.08 0.63
N SER A 158 -4.62 -10.59 -0.60
CA SER A 158 -3.56 -10.24 -1.55
C SER A 158 -4.03 -10.34 -3.01
N GLY A 159 -5.32 -10.17 -3.27
CA GLY A 159 -5.90 -10.22 -4.62
C GLY A 159 -5.60 -11.55 -5.32
N MET A 160 -4.90 -11.51 -6.46
CA MET A 160 -4.52 -12.72 -7.21
C MET A 160 -3.71 -13.75 -6.40
N PHE A 161 -2.94 -13.31 -5.40
CA PHE A 161 -2.02 -14.20 -4.66
C PHE A 161 -2.72 -15.03 -3.56
N GLY A 162 -3.99 -14.74 -3.26
CA GLY A 162 -4.79 -15.47 -2.27
C GLY A 162 -5.15 -14.64 -1.04
N PHE A 163 -5.57 -15.38 -0.01
CA PHE A 163 -5.99 -14.91 1.31
C PHE A 163 -5.26 -15.75 2.38
N GLY A 164 -5.14 -15.22 3.60
CA GLY A 164 -4.53 -15.91 4.73
C GLY A 164 -3.16 -15.33 5.11
N GLY A 165 -2.26 -16.13 5.69
CA GLY A 165 -1.04 -15.58 6.28
C GLY A 165 -0.46 -16.32 7.47
N ASP A 166 -0.79 -17.61 7.65
CA ASP A 166 -0.48 -18.45 8.80
C ASP A 166 1.04 -18.50 9.13
N GLU A 167 1.40 -18.30 10.40
CA GLU A 167 2.78 -18.08 10.85
C GLU A 167 3.44 -19.27 11.59
N ASP A 168 3.28 -20.52 11.10
CA ASP A 168 4.02 -21.71 11.57
C ASP A 168 5.52 -21.44 11.81
N VAL A 169 5.91 -21.49 13.10
CA VAL A 169 7.26 -21.31 13.66
C VAL A 169 8.33 -22.12 12.91
N ALA A 170 7.98 -23.30 12.41
CA ALA A 170 8.90 -24.20 11.70
C ALA A 170 9.22 -23.76 10.26
N ARG A 171 8.37 -22.92 9.62
CA ARG A 171 8.45 -22.65 8.17
C ARG A 171 9.08 -21.32 7.78
N ARG A 172 9.00 -20.30 8.64
CA ARG A 172 9.54 -18.93 8.38
C ARG A 172 9.10 -18.33 7.03
N ARG A 173 7.91 -18.71 6.56
CA ARG A 173 7.29 -18.22 5.34
C ARG A 173 5.82 -18.07 5.64
N ARG A 174 5.29 -16.86 5.43
CA ARG A 174 3.86 -16.65 5.30
C ARG A 174 3.37 -17.58 4.21
N LEU A 175 2.43 -18.44 4.57
CA LEU A 175 1.61 -19.12 3.59
C LEU A 175 0.54 -18.12 3.15
N LEU A 176 0.07 -18.27 1.91
CA LEU A 176 -1.13 -17.62 1.42
C LEU A 176 -1.91 -18.72 0.71
N GLN A 177 -3.15 -18.93 1.10
CA GLN A 177 -4.02 -19.88 0.43
C GLN A 177 -4.46 -19.27 -0.90
N ALA A 178 -3.79 -19.70 -1.97
CA ALA A 178 -4.11 -19.33 -3.34
C ALA A 178 -5.61 -19.50 -3.63
N ASN A 179 -6.22 -18.57 -4.37
CA ASN A 179 -7.68 -18.49 -4.55
C ASN A 179 -8.28 -19.81 -5.06
N ARG A 180 -7.67 -20.47 -6.06
CA ARG A 180 -8.08 -21.81 -6.54
C ARG A 180 -8.19 -22.87 -5.43
N HIS A 181 -7.37 -22.82 -4.39
CA HIS A 181 -7.47 -23.75 -3.25
C HIS A 181 -8.68 -23.44 -2.35
N ILE A 182 -9.01 -22.16 -2.13
CA ILE A 182 -10.23 -21.73 -1.45
C ILE A 182 -11.46 -22.17 -2.26
N VAL A 183 -11.48 -21.90 -3.57
CA VAL A 183 -12.53 -22.34 -4.50
C VAL A 183 -12.76 -23.85 -4.43
N ASN A 184 -11.70 -24.64 -4.54
CA ASN A 184 -11.78 -26.10 -4.47
C ASN A 184 -12.31 -26.58 -3.10
N ALA A 185 -11.90 -25.96 -1.99
CA ALA A 185 -12.37 -26.32 -0.65
C ALA A 185 -13.87 -26.05 -0.47
N VAL A 186 -14.34 -24.85 -0.88
CA VAL A 186 -15.77 -24.47 -0.81
C VAL A 186 -16.62 -25.38 -1.71
N GLN A 187 -16.23 -25.59 -2.97
CA GLN A 187 -16.97 -26.49 -3.88
C GLN A 187 -17.04 -27.92 -3.34
N THR A 188 -15.94 -28.42 -2.75
CA THR A 188 -15.91 -29.78 -2.18
C THR A 188 -16.79 -29.88 -0.93
N ALA A 189 -16.84 -28.84 -0.09
CA ALA A 189 -17.71 -28.82 1.09
C ALA A 189 -19.20 -28.77 0.72
N LEU A 190 -19.58 -27.85 -0.18
CA LEU A 190 -20.95 -27.75 -0.72
C LEU A 190 -21.39 -29.05 -1.41
N GLY A 191 -20.50 -29.68 -2.19
CA GLY A 191 -20.77 -30.95 -2.87
C GLY A 191 -20.79 -32.18 -1.95
N ALA A 192 -20.28 -32.10 -0.72
CA ALA A 192 -20.21 -33.21 0.23
C ALA A 192 -21.42 -33.28 1.18
N VAL A 193 -22.16 -32.17 1.38
CA VAL A 193 -23.28 -32.09 2.32
C VAL A 193 -24.62 -32.14 1.57
N GLU A 194 -25.36 -33.23 1.74
CA GLU A 194 -26.69 -33.39 1.13
C GLU A 194 -27.65 -32.29 1.64
N GLY A 195 -28.11 -31.42 0.74
CA GLY A 195 -29.00 -30.29 1.04
C GLY A 195 -28.32 -28.92 1.05
N ALA A 196 -26.98 -28.85 0.98
CA ALA A 196 -26.25 -27.60 0.80
C ALA A 196 -26.49 -27.00 -0.62
N PRO A 197 -26.32 -25.68 -0.81
CA PRO A 197 -26.59 -25.03 -2.10
C PRO A 197 -25.45 -25.24 -3.12
N ALA A 198 -25.74 -25.04 -4.41
CA ALA A 198 -24.75 -25.20 -5.49
C ALA A 198 -23.74 -24.04 -5.61
N LYS A 199 -24.10 -22.86 -5.08
CA LYS A 199 -23.25 -21.69 -4.85
C LYS A 199 -23.59 -21.15 -3.46
N LEU A 200 -22.66 -20.46 -2.80
CA LEU A 200 -22.98 -19.56 -1.70
C LEU A 200 -23.91 -18.43 -2.18
N ASP A 201 -24.68 -17.85 -1.27
CA ASP A 201 -25.40 -16.61 -1.53
C ASP A 201 -24.48 -15.41 -1.46
N VAL A 202 -23.61 -15.38 -0.43
CA VAL A 202 -22.57 -14.36 -0.28
C VAL A 202 -21.23 -15.02 0.03
N LEU A 203 -20.18 -14.54 -0.63
CA LEU A 203 -18.79 -14.73 -0.23
C LEU A 203 -18.21 -13.36 0.10
N GLY A 204 -17.82 -13.19 1.36
CA GLY A 204 -17.23 -11.98 1.91
C GLY A 204 -15.76 -12.15 2.25
N PHE A 205 -14.97 -11.10 2.03
CA PHE A 205 -13.58 -11.00 2.44
C PHE A 205 -13.39 -9.76 3.32
N ASP A 206 -13.33 -9.99 4.63
CA ASP A 206 -12.84 -9.07 5.66
C ASP A 206 -11.31 -9.13 5.61
N ALA A 207 -10.79 -8.69 4.46
CA ALA A 207 -9.43 -8.83 4.00
C ALA A 207 -9.13 -7.86 2.85
N GLY A 208 -7.99 -7.16 2.95
CA GLY A 208 -7.53 -6.21 1.93
C GLY A 208 -7.33 -6.82 0.54
N LEU A 209 -7.54 -6.00 -0.50
CA LEU A 209 -7.23 -6.29 -1.91
C LEU A 209 -8.04 -7.43 -2.57
N MET A 210 -9.03 -8.00 -1.90
CA MET A 210 -9.76 -9.14 -2.44
C MET A 210 -10.79 -8.75 -3.52
N GLN A 211 -11.13 -7.47 -3.68
CA GLN A 211 -11.94 -6.94 -4.78
C GLN A 211 -11.08 -6.67 -6.02
N ALA A 212 -10.42 -7.73 -6.49
CA ALA A 212 -9.62 -7.75 -7.71
C ALA A 212 -10.36 -8.52 -8.82
N VAL A 213 -10.21 -8.11 -10.07
CA VAL A 213 -10.65 -8.90 -11.25
C VAL A 213 -10.07 -10.31 -11.17
N ASP A 214 -8.77 -10.40 -10.85
CA ASP A 214 -8.05 -11.65 -10.76
C ASP A 214 -8.60 -12.59 -9.66
N ALA A 215 -9.10 -12.03 -8.55
CA ALA A 215 -9.75 -12.82 -7.51
C ALA A 215 -11.14 -13.28 -7.95
N LEU A 216 -11.94 -12.40 -8.56
CA LEU A 216 -13.31 -12.72 -8.95
C LEU A 216 -13.40 -13.69 -10.15
N ASP A 217 -12.38 -13.77 -11.02
CA ASP A 217 -12.26 -14.84 -12.02
C ASP A 217 -12.22 -16.23 -11.38
N GLU A 218 -11.59 -16.37 -10.21
CA GLU A 218 -11.61 -17.60 -9.41
C GLU A 218 -12.98 -17.80 -8.72
N TYR A 219 -13.54 -16.74 -8.12
CA TYR A 219 -14.67 -16.86 -7.18
C TYR A 219 -16.09 -16.76 -7.77
N HIS A 220 -16.29 -16.18 -8.96
CA HIS A 220 -17.65 -15.92 -9.48
C HIS A 220 -18.49 -17.20 -9.66
N ASN A 221 -17.83 -18.35 -9.88
CA ASN A 221 -18.50 -19.65 -10.01
C ASN A 221 -18.99 -20.26 -8.68
N ILE A 222 -18.58 -19.74 -7.51
CA ILE A 222 -18.95 -20.32 -6.21
C ILE A 222 -19.90 -19.46 -5.37
N THR A 223 -20.21 -18.23 -5.78
CA THR A 223 -21.12 -17.33 -5.07
C THR A 223 -22.11 -16.63 -6.01
N LYS A 224 -23.24 -16.15 -5.47
CA LYS A 224 -24.14 -15.22 -6.17
C LYS A 224 -23.65 -13.78 -6.00
N TYR A 225 -23.26 -13.41 -4.78
CA TYR A 225 -22.74 -12.09 -4.44
C TYR A 225 -21.32 -12.19 -3.87
N TYR A 226 -20.44 -11.32 -4.33
CA TYR A 226 -19.05 -11.22 -3.89
C TYR A 226 -18.83 -9.88 -3.20
N MET A 227 -18.30 -9.88 -1.97
CA MET A 227 -18.10 -8.67 -1.18
C MET A 227 -16.66 -8.55 -0.67
N ALA A 228 -15.95 -7.51 -1.08
CA ALA A 228 -14.54 -7.30 -0.71
C ALA A 228 -14.08 -5.84 -0.88
N SER A 229 -12.93 -5.51 -0.30
CA SER A 229 -12.25 -4.23 -0.48
C SER A 229 -11.31 -4.20 -1.70
N GLU A 230 -11.34 -3.08 -2.44
CA GLU A 230 -10.42 -2.78 -3.55
C GLU A 230 -9.01 -2.47 -3.05
N ALA A 231 -8.92 -1.79 -1.91
CA ALA A 231 -7.67 -1.44 -1.24
C ALA A 231 -7.32 -2.42 -0.10
N VAL A 232 -6.18 -2.21 0.54
CA VAL A 232 -5.95 -2.74 1.90
C VAL A 232 -7.01 -2.20 2.86
N GLU A 233 -7.49 -3.00 3.79
CA GLU A 233 -8.43 -2.57 4.84
C GLU A 233 -7.68 -2.12 6.11
N PRO A 234 -8.25 -1.24 6.95
CA PRO A 234 -7.69 -0.96 8.27
C PRO A 234 -7.72 -2.20 9.15
N GLY A 235 -6.74 -2.31 10.05
CA GLY A 235 -6.56 -3.52 10.87
C GLY A 235 -7.78 -3.93 11.70
N HIS A 236 -8.65 -2.98 12.06
CA HIS A 236 -9.85 -3.19 12.90
C HIS A 236 -11.02 -3.94 12.23
N GLY A 237 -10.83 -4.47 11.01
CA GLY A 237 -11.84 -5.27 10.29
C GLY A 237 -13.17 -4.54 9.98
N TRP A 238 -14.17 -5.33 9.64
CA TRP A 238 -15.55 -4.90 9.43
C TRP A 238 -16.28 -4.51 10.72
N ALA A 239 -17.39 -3.80 10.57
CA ALA A 239 -18.14 -3.21 11.69
C ALA A 239 -19.10 -4.19 12.39
N TYR A 240 -18.56 -5.32 12.87
CA TYR A 240 -19.33 -6.44 13.43
C TYR A 240 -20.30 -6.05 14.56
N ASN A 241 -19.94 -5.12 15.44
CA ASN A 241 -20.79 -4.71 16.56
C ASN A 241 -22.07 -3.95 16.12
N PHE A 242 -22.09 -3.45 14.88
CA PHE A 242 -23.22 -2.74 14.27
C PHE A 242 -24.05 -3.64 13.34
N LEU A 243 -23.78 -4.95 13.31
CA LEU A 243 -24.55 -5.91 12.53
C LEU A 243 -25.96 -6.07 13.10
N GLU A 244 -26.96 -5.61 12.34
CA GLU A 244 -28.38 -5.66 12.69
C GLU A 244 -29.07 -6.90 12.08
N PRO A 245 -30.15 -7.43 12.68
CA PRO A 245 -30.94 -8.51 12.10
C PRO A 245 -31.48 -8.18 10.71
N ALA A 246 -31.31 -9.12 9.79
CA ALA A 246 -31.73 -9.02 8.39
C ALA A 246 -32.42 -10.32 7.91
N ALA A 247 -33.17 -10.23 6.81
CA ALA A 247 -33.99 -11.32 6.29
C ALA A 247 -33.34 -12.10 5.14
N THR A 248 -32.19 -11.67 4.62
CA THR A 248 -31.41 -12.35 3.57
C THR A 248 -29.90 -12.18 3.79
N ALA A 249 -29.09 -13.08 3.23
CA ALA A 249 -27.64 -12.96 3.22
C ALA A 249 -27.15 -11.68 2.53
N LEU A 250 -27.84 -11.24 1.45
CA LEU A 250 -27.52 -9.99 0.76
C LEU A 250 -27.79 -8.74 1.63
N GLU A 251 -28.85 -8.76 2.45
CA GLU A 251 -29.11 -7.67 3.40
C GLU A 251 -28.08 -7.64 4.53
N TYR A 252 -27.63 -8.79 5.04
CA TYR A 252 -26.48 -8.85 5.97
C TYR A 252 -25.20 -8.31 5.31
N ALA A 253 -24.91 -8.69 4.07
CA ALA A 253 -23.78 -8.15 3.32
C ALA A 253 -23.88 -6.63 3.12
N THR A 254 -25.07 -6.13 2.78
CA THR A 254 -25.33 -4.69 2.65
C THR A 254 -25.14 -3.95 3.99
N ASN A 255 -25.53 -4.57 5.10
CA ASN A 255 -25.30 -4.03 6.44
C ASN A 255 -23.80 -3.95 6.79
N PHE A 256 -23.02 -5.02 6.54
CA PHE A 256 -21.56 -5.00 6.68
C PHE A 256 -20.91 -3.92 5.81
N HIS A 257 -21.28 -3.85 4.52
CA HIS A 257 -20.82 -2.83 3.57
C HIS A 257 -21.06 -1.41 4.11
N ASP A 258 -22.31 -1.10 4.43
CA ASP A 258 -22.71 0.24 4.85
C ASP A 258 -22.09 0.63 6.19
N ASN A 259 -22.00 -0.29 7.16
CA ASN A 259 -21.40 -0.01 8.45
C ASN A 259 -19.87 0.10 8.39
N PHE A 260 -19.15 -0.78 7.66
CA PHE A 260 -17.68 -0.65 7.53
C PHE A 260 -17.27 0.72 6.99
N LEU A 261 -17.99 1.22 5.99
CA LEU A 261 -17.74 2.53 5.36
C LEU A 261 -18.15 3.73 6.24
N GLN A 262 -19.02 3.55 7.24
CA GLN A 262 -19.56 4.63 8.08
C GLN A 262 -18.99 4.67 9.51
N GLN A 263 -18.69 3.52 10.11
CA GLN A 263 -18.37 3.43 11.54
C GLN A 263 -16.89 3.73 11.83
N THR A 264 -16.64 4.48 12.90
CA THR A 264 -15.32 4.92 13.37
C THR A 264 -14.82 4.08 14.55
N GLN A 265 -15.04 2.77 14.51
CA GLN A 265 -14.55 1.83 15.52
C GLN A 265 -13.04 1.57 15.38
N GLY A 266 -12.42 0.93 16.38
CA GLY A 266 -10.97 0.69 16.41
C GLY A 266 -10.12 1.78 17.08
N SER A 267 -10.73 2.70 17.84
CA SER A 267 -10.16 3.90 18.49
C SER A 267 -10.17 5.19 17.64
N ASP A 268 -9.76 6.32 18.24
CA ASP A 268 -10.27 7.68 17.94
C ASP A 268 -9.89 8.30 16.57
N VAL A 269 -9.28 7.55 15.64
CA VAL A 269 -9.13 7.98 14.24
C VAL A 269 -9.43 6.81 13.30
N HIS A 270 -10.38 7.01 12.39
CA HIS A 270 -10.86 6.02 11.42
C HIS A 270 -9.84 5.86 10.28
N MET A 271 -9.22 4.68 10.15
CA MET A 271 -8.07 4.53 9.26
C MET A 271 -8.40 4.15 7.83
N THR A 272 -7.84 4.95 6.91
CA THR A 272 -8.05 4.87 5.47
C THR A 272 -6.91 4.11 4.79
N PRO A 273 -7.11 3.56 3.58
CA PRO A 273 -8.36 3.55 2.81
C PRO A 273 -9.43 2.60 3.38
N LYS A 274 -10.70 2.95 3.21
CA LYS A 274 -11.84 2.04 3.33
C LYS A 274 -12.62 2.04 2.03
N THR A 275 -12.45 0.99 1.24
CA THR A 275 -13.24 0.72 0.04
C THR A 275 -14.00 -0.58 0.29
N LEU A 276 -15.26 -0.68 -0.10
CA LEU A 276 -15.98 -1.95 -0.04
C LEU A 276 -17.03 -1.96 -1.16
N ALA A 277 -17.24 -3.12 -1.77
CA ALA A 277 -18.19 -3.28 -2.87
C ALA A 277 -18.85 -4.66 -2.80
N ILE A 278 -20.08 -4.74 -3.31
CA ILE A 278 -20.86 -5.97 -3.48
C ILE A 278 -21.14 -6.13 -4.98
N VAL A 279 -20.66 -7.22 -5.56
CA VAL A 279 -20.81 -7.54 -6.99
C VAL A 279 -21.72 -8.75 -7.19
N ASP A 280 -22.63 -8.66 -8.15
CA ASP A 280 -23.35 -9.79 -8.73
C ASP A 280 -22.39 -10.61 -9.60
N ALA A 281 -22.08 -11.82 -9.14
CA ALA A 281 -21.10 -12.70 -9.76
C ALA A 281 -21.52 -13.21 -11.15
N ASP A 282 -22.82 -13.28 -11.44
CA ASP A 282 -23.30 -13.70 -12.77
C ASP A 282 -23.20 -12.53 -13.78
N LEU A 283 -23.02 -11.28 -13.31
CA LEU A 283 -22.74 -10.08 -14.14
C LEU A 283 -21.24 -9.78 -14.34
N PHE A 284 -20.34 -10.43 -13.58
CA PHE A 284 -18.89 -10.29 -13.76
C PHE A 284 -18.40 -10.78 -15.13
N ILE A 285 -18.88 -11.93 -15.62
CA ILE A 285 -18.46 -12.50 -16.91
C ILE A 285 -18.81 -11.59 -18.12
N PRO A 286 -20.01 -10.98 -18.20
CA PRO A 286 -20.29 -9.90 -19.15
C PRO A 286 -19.28 -8.74 -19.13
N PHE A 287 -18.80 -8.33 -17.95
CA PHE A 287 -17.74 -7.32 -17.83
C PHE A 287 -16.39 -7.86 -18.33
N LEU A 288 -15.97 -9.04 -17.88
CA LEU A 288 -14.68 -9.63 -18.23
C LEU A 288 -14.51 -9.82 -19.75
N ASN A 289 -15.56 -10.26 -20.44
CA ASN A 289 -15.57 -10.39 -21.91
C ASN A 289 -15.42 -9.02 -22.62
N ALA A 290 -16.04 -7.97 -22.09
CA ALA A 290 -15.95 -6.63 -22.66
C ALA A 290 -14.59 -5.96 -22.38
N TRP A 291 -14.01 -6.23 -21.20
CA TRP A 291 -12.64 -5.86 -20.84
C TRP A 291 -11.61 -6.54 -21.76
N ASP A 292 -11.71 -7.86 -21.97
CA ASP A 292 -10.82 -8.60 -22.87
C ASP A 292 -10.87 -8.07 -24.31
N ALA A 293 -12.08 -7.82 -24.83
CA ALA A 293 -12.28 -7.26 -26.17
C ALA A 293 -11.67 -5.84 -26.29
N LEU A 294 -11.84 -4.98 -25.28
CA LEU A 294 -11.21 -3.66 -25.22
C LEU A 294 -9.67 -3.76 -25.29
N PHE A 295 -9.06 -4.64 -24.49
CA PHE A 295 -7.61 -4.76 -24.44
C PHE A 295 -7.00 -5.47 -25.66
N SER A 296 -7.78 -6.30 -26.36
CA SER A 296 -7.44 -6.76 -27.72
C SER A 296 -7.24 -5.60 -28.69
N GLN A 297 -8.16 -4.61 -28.72
CA GLN A 297 -7.99 -3.44 -29.59
C GLN A 297 -6.90 -2.50 -29.09
N LEU A 298 -6.85 -2.18 -27.78
CA LEU A 298 -5.82 -1.28 -27.23
C LEU A 298 -4.40 -1.79 -27.49
N SER A 299 -4.18 -3.12 -27.50
CA SER A 299 -2.89 -3.73 -27.88
C SER A 299 -2.44 -3.36 -29.31
N ILE A 300 -3.38 -3.24 -30.25
CA ILE A 300 -3.10 -2.83 -31.64
C ILE A 300 -2.73 -1.35 -31.68
N GLU A 301 -3.47 -0.50 -30.96
CA GLU A 301 -3.24 0.94 -30.95
C GLU A 301 -1.88 1.32 -30.30
N ILE A 302 -1.54 0.77 -29.12
CA ILE A 302 -0.26 1.10 -28.43
C ILE A 302 0.99 0.61 -29.19
N ALA A 303 0.83 -0.34 -30.10
CA ALA A 303 1.90 -0.89 -30.93
C ALA A 303 2.02 -0.18 -32.29
N SER A 304 1.04 0.62 -32.70
CA SER A 304 0.98 1.26 -34.03
C SER A 304 0.90 2.78 -34.01
N ASP A 305 0.45 3.40 -32.91
CA ASP A 305 0.35 4.85 -32.77
C ASP A 305 1.15 5.39 -31.57
N LYS A 306 2.11 6.27 -31.88
CA LYS A 306 3.00 6.94 -30.91
C LYS A 306 2.28 7.82 -29.88
N ASN A 307 1.19 8.48 -30.28
CA ASN A 307 0.37 9.29 -29.39
C ASN A 307 -0.41 8.38 -28.42
N VAL A 308 -1.09 7.34 -28.92
CA VAL A 308 -1.84 6.39 -28.08
C VAL A 308 -0.90 5.65 -27.10
N HIS A 309 0.27 5.23 -27.56
CA HIS A 309 1.32 4.65 -26.71
C HIS A 309 1.67 5.58 -25.53
N THR A 310 1.98 6.86 -25.83
CA THR A 310 2.33 7.87 -24.81
C THR A 310 1.16 8.16 -23.87
N ILE A 311 -0.07 8.14 -24.39
CA ILE A 311 -1.29 8.36 -23.61
C ILE A 311 -1.47 7.19 -22.64
N MET A 312 -1.26 5.95 -23.07
CA MET A 312 -1.39 4.78 -22.22
C MET A 312 -0.42 4.82 -21.02
N GLN A 313 0.85 5.15 -21.25
CA GLN A 313 1.85 5.34 -20.19
C GLN A 313 1.36 6.39 -19.16
N ARG A 314 0.95 7.57 -19.64
CA ARG A 314 0.44 8.65 -18.77
C ARG A 314 -0.88 8.30 -18.09
N SER A 315 -1.76 7.54 -18.72
CA SER A 315 -3.03 7.08 -18.13
C SER A 315 -2.76 6.13 -16.98
N ARG A 316 -1.87 5.15 -17.15
CA ARG A 316 -1.50 4.24 -16.07
C ARG A 316 -0.94 5.00 -14.86
N LEU A 317 -0.11 6.02 -15.09
CA LEU A 317 0.45 6.86 -14.00
C LEU A 317 -0.59 7.76 -13.31
N ASN A 318 -1.63 8.21 -14.03
CA ASN A 318 -2.64 9.11 -13.49
C ASN A 318 -3.83 8.42 -12.83
N THR A 319 -4.13 7.19 -13.22
CA THR A 319 -5.21 6.36 -12.67
C THR A 319 -5.02 6.08 -11.17
N LEU A 320 -6.10 6.10 -10.39
CA LEU A 320 -6.12 5.73 -8.98
C LEU A 320 -5.60 4.29 -8.79
N ALA A 321 -4.85 4.07 -7.71
CA ALA A 321 -4.32 2.76 -7.39
C ALA A 321 -4.01 2.65 -5.89
N PHE A 322 -4.13 1.45 -5.36
CA PHE A 322 -3.89 1.09 -3.96
C PHE A 322 -2.71 0.11 -3.84
N MET A 323 -2.10 0.00 -2.66
CA MET A 323 -0.94 -0.88 -2.44
C MET A 323 -1.29 -2.34 -2.71
N GLY A 324 -0.83 -2.88 -3.84
CA GLY A 324 -0.99 -4.29 -4.21
C GLY A 324 0.03 -5.19 -3.51
N ALA A 325 -0.19 -6.51 -3.52
CA ALA A 325 0.66 -7.46 -2.78
C ALA A 325 2.10 -7.62 -3.31
N ILE A 326 2.39 -7.14 -4.53
CA ILE A 326 3.76 -7.01 -5.08
C ILE A 326 4.39 -5.64 -4.81
N ASP A 327 3.61 -4.66 -4.34
CA ASP A 327 4.14 -3.34 -4.02
C ASP A 327 4.99 -3.45 -2.77
N THR A 328 6.19 -2.89 -2.87
CA THR A 328 6.99 -2.63 -1.68
C THR A 328 6.45 -1.38 -0.99
N ALA A 329 6.80 -1.24 0.30
CA ALA A 329 6.57 -0.01 1.05
C ALA A 329 7.06 1.27 0.34
N ASP A 330 7.94 1.19 -0.66
CA ASP A 330 8.43 2.31 -1.45
C ASP A 330 7.70 2.63 -2.76
N THR A 331 6.66 1.88 -3.13
CA THR A 331 5.95 2.07 -4.40
C THR A 331 5.23 3.42 -4.48
N ASN A 332 5.79 4.33 -5.28
CA ASN A 332 5.26 5.68 -5.55
C ASN A 332 4.05 5.71 -6.50
N THR A 333 3.68 4.58 -7.11
CA THR A 333 2.51 4.46 -8.00
C THR A 333 2.01 3.01 -7.88
N PRO A 334 1.12 2.74 -6.91
CA PRO A 334 0.74 1.38 -6.52
C PRO A 334 0.18 0.53 -7.67
N SER A 335 0.32 -0.80 -7.59
CA SER A 335 0.02 -1.75 -8.68
C SER A 335 -1.42 -2.25 -8.76
N ALA A 336 -2.20 -2.19 -7.68
CA ALA A 336 -3.63 -2.50 -7.72
C ALA A 336 -4.38 -1.27 -8.28
N MET A 337 -4.62 -1.27 -9.60
CA MET A 337 -5.14 -0.11 -10.34
C MET A 337 -6.68 -0.13 -10.45
N ASP A 338 -7.31 0.98 -10.07
CA ASP A 338 -8.76 1.23 -10.18
C ASP A 338 -9.23 1.22 -11.64
N ILE A 339 -10.25 0.40 -11.93
CA ILE A 339 -10.73 0.15 -13.29
C ILE A 339 -11.63 1.27 -13.82
N GLY A 340 -12.56 1.76 -13.00
CA GLY A 340 -13.45 2.85 -13.42
C GLY A 340 -12.66 4.16 -13.61
N ASN A 341 -11.72 4.44 -12.72
CA ASN A 341 -10.85 5.61 -12.88
C ASN A 341 -9.84 5.46 -14.03
N PHE A 342 -9.52 4.25 -14.48
CA PHE A 342 -8.81 4.04 -15.75
C PHE A 342 -9.67 4.50 -16.94
N PHE A 343 -10.94 4.09 -17.01
CA PHE A 343 -11.86 4.50 -18.08
C PHE A 343 -12.02 6.03 -18.15
N GLU A 344 -12.14 6.70 -16.99
CA GLU A 344 -12.14 8.17 -16.90
C GLU A 344 -10.82 8.79 -17.36
N THR A 345 -9.69 8.31 -16.81
CA THR A 345 -8.36 8.88 -17.03
C THR A 345 -7.90 8.71 -18.48
N PHE A 346 -8.11 7.54 -19.08
CA PHE A 346 -7.76 7.30 -20.48
C PHE A 346 -8.60 8.16 -21.42
N ARG A 347 -9.93 8.24 -21.22
CA ARG A 347 -10.77 9.15 -22.02
C ARG A 347 -10.37 10.62 -21.90
N ALA A 348 -10.06 11.08 -20.68
CA ALA A 348 -9.69 12.46 -20.42
C ALA A 348 -8.35 12.87 -21.06
N LEU A 349 -7.39 11.94 -21.18
CA LEU A 349 -6.07 12.18 -21.80
C LEU A 349 -6.03 11.88 -23.31
N CYS A 350 -6.92 11.01 -23.79
CA CYS A 350 -7.00 10.61 -25.20
C CYS A 350 -7.93 11.52 -26.02
N LEU A 351 -9.04 11.98 -25.42
CA LEU A 351 -10.22 12.46 -26.13
C LEU A 351 -10.56 11.50 -27.28
N ILE A 352 -10.96 10.27 -26.92
CA ILE A 352 -11.18 9.18 -27.89
C ILE A 352 -12.18 9.65 -28.97
N ASP A 353 -11.92 9.30 -30.24
CA ASP A 353 -12.90 9.51 -31.30
C ASP A 353 -14.19 8.73 -30.96
N PRO A 354 -15.36 9.40 -30.79
CA PRO A 354 -16.62 8.75 -30.46
C PRO A 354 -17.16 7.83 -31.57
N ASN A 355 -16.50 7.77 -32.72
CA ASN A 355 -16.79 6.84 -33.82
C ASN A 355 -15.83 5.64 -33.86
N SER A 356 -14.84 5.57 -32.96
CA SER A 356 -13.84 4.51 -32.92
C SER A 356 -14.37 3.19 -32.34
N GLU A 357 -13.72 2.09 -32.72
CA GLU A 357 -13.92 0.79 -32.08
C GLU A 357 -13.47 0.81 -30.61
N VAL A 358 -12.42 1.58 -30.28
CA VAL A 358 -11.94 1.78 -28.91
C VAL A 358 -13.01 2.40 -28.02
N GLU A 359 -13.65 3.52 -28.38
CA GLU A 359 -14.72 4.09 -27.54
C GLU A 359 -15.94 3.16 -27.47
N THR A 360 -16.26 2.45 -28.56
CA THR A 360 -17.35 1.45 -28.57
C THR A 360 -17.10 0.33 -27.56
N LEU A 361 -15.88 -0.18 -27.48
CA LEU A 361 -15.45 -1.21 -26.52
C LEU A 361 -15.31 -0.65 -25.10
N MET A 362 -14.78 0.57 -24.95
CA MET A 362 -14.63 1.28 -23.68
C MET A 362 -15.99 1.50 -23.01
N ALA A 363 -16.97 1.99 -23.77
CA ALA A 363 -18.34 2.19 -23.30
C ALA A 363 -19.05 0.86 -22.97
N ALA A 364 -18.76 -0.22 -23.70
CA ALA A 364 -19.29 -1.54 -23.39
C ALA A 364 -18.70 -2.12 -22.08
N ALA A 365 -17.38 -2.06 -21.92
CA ALA A 365 -16.68 -2.48 -20.71
C ALA A 365 -17.11 -1.68 -19.49
N GLU A 366 -17.18 -0.35 -19.60
CA GLU A 366 -17.67 0.54 -18.54
C GLU A 366 -19.15 0.31 -18.20
N THR A 367 -20.01 0.04 -19.20
CA THR A 367 -21.42 -0.26 -18.94
C THR A 367 -21.58 -1.55 -18.15
N ALA A 368 -20.84 -2.60 -18.54
CA ALA A 368 -20.87 -3.88 -17.82
C ALA A 368 -20.23 -3.78 -16.43
N TYR A 369 -19.10 -3.07 -16.31
CA TYR A 369 -18.43 -2.75 -15.05
C TYR A 369 -19.38 -2.06 -14.06
N ASN A 370 -20.11 -1.04 -14.52
CA ASN A 370 -21.06 -0.34 -13.67
C ASN A 370 -22.34 -1.15 -13.37
N ALA A 371 -22.68 -2.13 -14.22
CA ALA A 371 -23.87 -2.98 -14.04
C ALA A 371 -23.68 -4.11 -13.03
N MET A 372 -22.44 -4.61 -12.83
CA MET A 372 -22.20 -5.73 -11.91
C MET A 372 -22.27 -5.36 -10.42
N PHE A 373 -22.23 -4.06 -10.06
CA PHE A 373 -22.29 -3.62 -8.66
C PHE A 373 -23.72 -3.57 -8.12
N ILE A 374 -24.00 -4.32 -7.06
CA ILE A 374 -25.18 -4.15 -6.22
C ILE A 374 -24.99 -2.94 -5.29
N SER A 375 -23.80 -2.81 -4.71
CA SER A 375 -23.39 -1.64 -3.92
C SER A 375 -21.87 -1.45 -4.03
N ARG A 376 -21.40 -0.22 -3.78
CA ARG A 376 -19.98 0.12 -3.63
C ARG A 376 -19.84 1.49 -2.96
N GLY A 377 -18.79 1.68 -2.17
CA GLY A 377 -18.54 2.95 -1.52
C GLY A 377 -17.14 3.14 -0.96
N ASN A 378 -16.93 4.37 -0.46
CA ASN A 378 -15.66 4.88 0.06
C ASN A 378 -15.90 5.50 1.44
N GLY A 379 -15.17 5.06 2.45
CA GLY A 379 -15.26 5.63 3.80
C GLY A 379 -14.56 6.99 3.91
N PRO A 380 -14.87 7.82 4.93
CA PRO A 380 -14.31 9.16 5.10
C PRO A 380 -12.79 9.21 4.94
N GLY A 381 -12.28 10.11 4.10
CA GLY A 381 -10.85 10.28 3.81
C GLY A 381 -10.25 9.31 2.78
N THR A 382 -11.02 8.31 2.32
CA THR A 382 -10.59 7.43 1.23
C THR A 382 -10.63 8.19 -0.11
N PRO A 383 -9.66 8.00 -1.01
CA PRO A 383 -9.79 8.44 -2.41
C PRO A 383 -11.07 7.88 -3.05
N PRO A 384 -11.64 8.53 -4.09
CA PRO A 384 -12.88 8.07 -4.71
C PRO A 384 -12.63 6.82 -5.59
N ALA A 385 -12.56 5.65 -4.95
CA ALA A 385 -12.43 4.37 -5.64
C ALA A 385 -13.73 3.97 -6.35
N THR A 386 -13.62 3.25 -7.45
CA THR A 386 -14.77 2.79 -8.24
C THR A 386 -15.21 1.36 -7.94
N GLY A 387 -14.54 0.64 -7.05
CA GLY A 387 -15.01 -0.59 -6.42
C GLY A 387 -14.44 -1.89 -6.97
N MET A 388 -13.39 -1.85 -7.80
CA MET A 388 -12.60 -3.03 -8.20
C MET A 388 -11.30 -2.62 -8.90
N HIS A 389 -10.22 -3.35 -8.59
CA HIS A 389 -8.92 -3.14 -9.21
C HIS A 389 -8.50 -4.31 -10.11
N ILE A 390 -7.44 -4.08 -10.90
CA ILE A 390 -6.68 -5.12 -11.59
C ILE A 390 -5.18 -4.90 -11.40
N LEU A 391 -4.37 -5.96 -11.43
CA LEU A 391 -2.94 -5.83 -11.20
C LEU A 391 -2.20 -5.29 -12.45
N TRP A 392 -1.74 -4.05 -12.38
CA TRP A 392 -0.92 -3.42 -13.43
C TRP A 392 0.32 -2.76 -12.79
N PRO A 393 1.47 -3.42 -12.67
CA PRO A 393 2.68 -2.83 -12.08
C PRO A 393 3.25 -1.62 -12.85
N GLN A 394 4.23 -0.92 -12.30
CA GLN A 394 5.12 -0.05 -13.08
C GLN A 394 6.20 -0.89 -13.78
N ARG A 395 6.75 -0.40 -14.91
CA ARG A 395 7.84 -1.07 -15.65
C ARG A 395 9.06 -1.38 -14.75
N GLN A 396 9.40 -0.51 -13.79
CA GLN A 396 10.40 -0.80 -12.75
C GLN A 396 10.09 -2.01 -11.87
N LEU A 397 8.84 -2.18 -11.45
CA LEU A 397 8.41 -3.26 -10.57
C LEU A 397 8.34 -4.59 -11.34
N TYR A 398 7.90 -4.52 -12.60
CA TYR A 398 7.92 -5.61 -13.57
C TYR A 398 9.36 -6.11 -13.83
N ASP A 399 10.29 -5.22 -14.16
CA ASP A 399 11.73 -5.51 -14.34
C ASP A 399 12.41 -6.06 -13.08
N GLN A 400 12.05 -5.53 -11.90
CA GLN A 400 12.71 -5.89 -10.63
C GLN A 400 12.39 -7.31 -10.17
N TYR A 401 11.15 -7.76 -10.37
CA TYR A 401 10.66 -9.06 -9.88
C TYR A 401 10.51 -10.12 -10.98
N ASP A 402 10.86 -9.79 -12.23
CA ASP A 402 10.62 -10.62 -13.42
C ASP A 402 9.18 -11.14 -13.46
N LEU A 403 8.24 -10.19 -13.38
CA LEU A 403 6.81 -10.50 -13.25
C LEU A 403 6.23 -11.17 -14.51
N SER A 404 7.00 -11.29 -15.60
CA SER A 404 6.71 -12.20 -16.72
C SER A 404 6.35 -13.60 -16.21
N VAL A 405 7.11 -14.14 -15.25
CA VAL A 405 6.93 -15.51 -14.72
C VAL A 405 5.67 -15.66 -13.86
N ILE A 406 5.02 -14.56 -13.47
CA ILE A 406 3.75 -14.55 -12.72
C ILE A 406 2.58 -14.24 -13.66
N ILE A 407 2.74 -13.23 -14.52
CA ILE A 407 1.73 -12.72 -15.45
C ILE A 407 1.50 -13.67 -16.64
N GLU A 408 2.56 -14.28 -17.18
CA GLU A 408 2.50 -15.22 -18.31
C GLU A 408 2.27 -16.67 -17.85
N ASN A 409 2.39 -16.96 -16.54
CA ASN A 409 2.13 -18.28 -15.99
C ASN A 409 0.68 -18.41 -15.54
N ASN A 410 -0.10 -19.09 -16.39
CA ASN A 410 -1.54 -19.40 -16.30
C ASN A 410 -1.98 -20.24 -15.06
N SER A 411 -1.19 -20.26 -13.98
CA SER A 411 -1.52 -20.88 -12.70
C SER A 411 -1.57 -19.88 -11.53
N LEU A 412 -1.29 -18.59 -11.77
CA LEU A 412 -1.28 -17.54 -10.74
C LEU A 412 -1.89 -16.22 -11.23
N ALA A 413 -1.68 -15.83 -12.50
CA ALA A 413 -2.43 -14.75 -13.12
C ALA A 413 -3.85 -15.23 -13.49
N ALA A 414 -4.79 -15.04 -12.57
CA ALA A 414 -6.16 -15.49 -12.70
C ALA A 414 -7.02 -14.55 -13.57
N THR A 415 -6.67 -14.43 -14.85
CA THR A 415 -7.58 -13.92 -15.89
C THR A 415 -7.65 -14.94 -17.03
N GLY A 416 -7.98 -16.18 -16.67
CA GLY A 416 -8.00 -17.32 -17.60
C GLY A 416 -9.00 -17.12 -18.75
N ASP A 417 -10.09 -16.39 -18.45
CA ASP A 417 -11.13 -16.01 -19.41
C ASP A 417 -10.93 -14.58 -20.00
N ALA A 418 -9.80 -13.90 -19.73
CA ALA A 418 -9.38 -12.64 -20.39
C ALA A 418 -7.90 -12.63 -20.85
N PRO A 419 -7.51 -13.47 -21.83
CA PRO A 419 -6.13 -13.59 -22.29
C PRO A 419 -5.55 -12.34 -22.98
N ASN A 420 -6.39 -11.46 -23.53
CA ASN A 420 -5.93 -10.24 -24.20
C ASN A 420 -5.51 -9.14 -23.22
N TRP A 421 -5.94 -9.20 -21.96
CA TRP A 421 -5.34 -8.39 -20.88
C TRP A 421 -3.86 -8.77 -20.66
N ILE A 422 -3.56 -10.08 -20.62
CA ILE A 422 -2.18 -10.58 -20.49
C ILE A 422 -1.34 -10.24 -21.73
N ASN A 423 -1.90 -10.41 -22.94
CA ASN A 423 -1.25 -9.99 -24.19
C ASN A 423 -0.97 -8.47 -24.22
N PHE A 424 -1.91 -7.67 -23.71
CA PHE A 424 -1.75 -6.22 -23.58
C PHE A 424 -0.62 -5.86 -22.61
N LEU A 425 -0.58 -6.43 -21.41
CA LEU A 425 0.50 -6.18 -20.45
C LEU A 425 1.87 -6.55 -21.05
N THR A 426 1.96 -7.71 -21.69
CA THR A 426 3.17 -8.16 -22.40
C THR A 426 3.60 -7.15 -23.46
N THR A 427 2.67 -6.66 -24.28
CA THR A 427 2.90 -5.62 -25.29
C THR A 427 3.32 -4.30 -24.65
N PHE A 428 2.67 -3.89 -23.56
CA PHE A 428 2.90 -2.65 -22.83
C PHE A 428 4.28 -2.58 -22.16
N TYR A 429 4.87 -3.71 -21.74
CA TYR A 429 6.25 -3.73 -21.21
C TYR A 429 7.32 -3.97 -22.28
N GLN A 430 7.01 -4.71 -23.37
CA GLN A 430 7.98 -5.01 -24.42
C GLN A 430 8.06 -3.94 -25.53
N ALA A 431 7.02 -3.12 -25.70
CA ALA A 431 7.02 -2.06 -26.70
C ALA A 431 7.94 -0.89 -26.30
N ALA A 432 8.65 -0.37 -27.29
CA ALA A 432 9.17 1.00 -27.32
C ALA A 432 8.19 1.89 -28.10
N ALA A 433 8.18 3.19 -27.84
CA ALA A 433 7.29 4.13 -28.52
C ALA A 433 7.44 4.09 -30.06
N PRO A 434 6.34 3.91 -30.83
CA PRO A 434 6.37 3.88 -32.30
C PRO A 434 7.01 5.13 -32.94
N ASP A 435 7.58 4.98 -34.14
CA ASP A 435 8.27 6.08 -34.85
C ASP A 435 7.36 7.28 -35.15
N ALA A 436 6.08 7.04 -35.47
CA ALA A 436 5.13 8.05 -35.93
C ALA A 436 3.76 7.97 -35.23
N VAL A 437 3.04 9.09 -35.21
CA VAL A 437 1.60 9.13 -34.89
C VAL A 437 0.84 8.66 -36.14
N SER A 438 -0.25 7.91 -35.97
CA SER A 438 -1.06 7.43 -37.08
C SER A 438 -1.88 8.56 -37.70
N GLU A 439 -2.04 8.53 -39.03
CA GLU A 439 -3.00 9.41 -39.72
C GLU A 439 -4.46 9.14 -39.29
N ASN A 440 -4.72 8.01 -38.62
CA ASN A 440 -6.02 7.60 -38.09
C ASN A 440 -5.96 7.35 -36.56
N SER A 441 -5.20 8.16 -35.80
CA SER A 441 -5.10 8.04 -34.34
C SER A 441 -6.49 8.04 -33.67
N VAL A 442 -6.78 7.02 -32.84
CA VAL A 442 -8.03 6.96 -32.07
C VAL A 442 -8.13 8.04 -30.99
N CYS A 443 -7.00 8.65 -30.60
CA CYS A 443 -6.94 9.76 -29.66
C CYS A 443 -6.91 11.10 -30.40
N LEU A 444 -7.97 11.90 -30.27
CA LEU A 444 -8.06 13.23 -30.89
C LEU A 444 -7.15 14.26 -30.19
N GLN A 445 -6.75 14.00 -28.94
CA GLN A 445 -5.80 14.84 -28.22
C GLN A 445 -4.36 14.42 -28.56
N SER A 446 -3.65 15.24 -29.34
CA SER A 446 -2.19 15.12 -29.48
C SER A 446 -1.50 15.61 -28.21
N ILE A 447 -1.05 14.67 -27.38
CA ILE A 447 -0.17 14.96 -26.23
C ILE A 447 1.32 14.95 -26.61
N VAL A 448 1.62 14.57 -27.86
CA VAL A 448 2.92 14.72 -28.49
C VAL A 448 3.24 16.21 -28.65
N SER A 449 4.32 16.64 -28.00
CA SER A 449 4.84 18.00 -28.17
C SER A 449 5.45 18.19 -29.56
N VAL A 450 5.00 19.23 -30.29
CA VAL A 450 5.60 19.68 -31.55
C VAL A 450 7.00 20.29 -31.38
N LEU A 451 7.41 20.56 -30.13
CA LEU A 451 8.81 20.76 -29.80
C LEU A 451 9.45 19.38 -29.68
N GLU A 452 9.79 18.75 -30.79
CA GLU A 452 10.49 17.46 -30.73
C GLU A 452 11.77 17.62 -29.89
N ALA A 453 11.98 16.68 -28.97
CA ALA A 453 13.23 16.59 -28.25
C ALA A 453 14.33 16.21 -29.24
N ASN A 454 15.12 17.20 -29.67
CA ASN A 454 16.39 16.96 -30.35
C ASN A 454 17.20 15.91 -29.58
N ALA A 455 18.06 15.16 -30.30
CA ALA A 455 18.67 13.91 -29.84
C ALA A 455 19.60 13.98 -28.59
N ASP A 456 19.61 15.11 -27.89
CA ASP A 456 20.34 15.42 -26.66
C ASP A 456 19.70 14.78 -25.40
N GLY A 457 18.53 14.13 -25.52
CA GLY A 457 17.92 13.34 -24.44
C GLY A 457 17.12 14.12 -23.39
N ARG A 458 16.58 15.28 -23.76
CA ARG A 458 15.71 16.10 -22.88
C ARG A 458 14.28 15.54 -22.78
N LEU A 459 13.68 15.71 -21.60
CA LEU A 459 12.32 15.29 -21.26
C LEU A 459 11.43 16.47 -20.81
N LEU A 460 12.04 17.54 -20.28
CA LEU A 460 11.39 18.81 -19.92
C LEU A 460 11.59 19.84 -21.03
N LEU A 461 10.52 20.24 -21.70
CA LEU A 461 10.51 21.18 -22.82
C LEU A 461 9.90 22.52 -22.39
N ASN A 462 10.67 23.59 -22.48
CA ASN A 462 10.34 24.93 -21.96
C ASN A 462 9.73 24.93 -20.52
N PRO A 463 10.34 24.23 -19.54
CA PRO A 463 9.87 24.28 -18.16
C PRO A 463 9.90 25.71 -17.59
N ALA A 464 8.88 26.04 -16.79
CA ALA A 464 8.70 27.31 -16.12
C ALA A 464 8.11 27.11 -14.71
N VAL A 465 8.36 28.05 -13.80
CA VAL A 465 7.64 28.15 -12.52
C VAL A 465 7.23 29.60 -12.28
N VAL A 466 5.96 29.82 -11.92
CA VAL A 466 5.34 31.14 -11.81
C VAL A 466 4.52 31.23 -10.53
N GLY A 467 4.72 32.28 -9.74
CA GLY A 467 3.84 32.61 -8.61
C GLY A 467 2.55 33.26 -9.08
N THR A 468 1.40 32.76 -8.62
CA THR A 468 0.06 33.28 -8.92
C THR A 468 -0.64 33.68 -7.62
N ASP A 469 -1.84 34.28 -7.68
CA ASP A 469 -2.64 34.47 -6.46
C ASP A 469 -3.04 33.12 -5.81
N SER A 470 -3.35 32.12 -6.63
CA SER A 470 -3.84 30.80 -6.20
C SER A 470 -2.75 29.84 -5.70
N GLY A 471 -1.49 30.04 -6.06
CA GLY A 471 -0.42 29.09 -5.74
C GLY A 471 0.93 29.45 -6.34
N VAL A 472 1.79 28.43 -6.49
CA VAL A 472 2.95 28.45 -7.37
C VAL A 472 2.73 27.38 -8.42
N VAL A 473 2.63 27.79 -9.68
CA VAL A 473 2.39 26.90 -10.82
C VAL A 473 3.74 26.52 -11.42
N ALA A 474 4.03 25.23 -11.46
CA ALA A 474 5.16 24.66 -12.17
C ALA A 474 4.62 23.95 -13.42
N SER A 475 5.10 24.31 -14.61
CA SER A 475 4.64 23.72 -15.86
C SER A 475 5.77 23.46 -16.85
N SER A 476 5.55 22.51 -17.75
CA SER A 476 6.48 22.18 -18.84
C SER A 476 5.71 21.49 -19.96
N ALA A 477 6.00 21.82 -21.21
CA ALA A 477 5.73 20.87 -22.29
C ALA A 477 6.62 19.64 -22.09
N LEU A 478 6.16 18.46 -22.48
CA LEU A 478 6.87 17.20 -22.24
C LEU A 478 7.30 16.53 -23.53
N ALA A 479 8.47 15.89 -23.50
CA ALA A 479 8.87 14.99 -24.58
C ALA A 479 7.92 13.79 -24.67
N ILE A 480 7.93 13.13 -25.84
CA ILE A 480 7.13 11.93 -26.09
C ILE A 480 7.55 10.81 -25.14
N ARG A 481 8.85 10.65 -24.93
CA ARG A 481 9.47 9.69 -23.99
C ARG A 481 9.36 10.09 -22.52
N THR A 482 8.57 11.11 -22.18
CA THR A 482 8.33 11.46 -20.77
C THR A 482 7.12 10.71 -20.26
N ASP A 483 7.39 9.65 -19.50
CA ASP A 483 6.37 8.90 -18.77
C ASP A 483 5.98 9.67 -17.51
N ARG A 484 6.94 9.85 -16.60
CA ARG A 484 6.69 10.20 -15.20
C ARG A 484 7.35 11.51 -14.81
N ILE A 485 6.67 12.31 -14.01
CA ILE A 485 7.16 13.64 -13.58
C ILE A 485 6.79 13.94 -12.14
N TYR A 486 7.73 14.54 -11.40
CA TYR A 486 7.58 14.94 -10.01
C TYR A 486 7.93 16.43 -9.83
N VAL A 487 7.17 17.12 -8.99
CA VAL A 487 7.45 18.52 -8.58
C VAL A 487 7.63 18.56 -7.07
N ASN A 488 8.79 19.05 -6.62
CA ASN A 488 9.17 19.16 -5.21
C ASN A 488 9.31 20.64 -4.85
N TYR A 489 8.95 21.03 -3.63
CA TYR A 489 9.15 22.39 -3.12
C TYR A 489 10.00 22.38 -1.85
N GLY A 490 10.75 23.44 -1.61
CA GLY A 490 11.69 23.53 -0.49
C GLY A 490 12.29 24.92 -0.30
N ILE A 491 13.23 25.02 0.63
CA ILE A 491 13.94 26.27 0.94
C ILE A 491 15.44 26.10 0.72
N ASP A 492 16.10 27.15 0.26
CA ASP A 492 17.56 27.15 0.11
C ASP A 492 18.23 27.64 1.41
N LEU A 493 18.98 26.74 2.03
CA LEU A 493 19.72 26.93 3.28
C LEU A 493 21.23 27.00 3.03
N THR A 494 21.69 27.20 1.79
CA THR A 494 23.11 27.32 1.43
C THR A 494 23.82 28.43 2.21
N PHE A 495 23.11 29.50 2.59
CA PHE A 495 23.64 30.57 3.44
C PHE A 495 24.15 30.09 4.81
N LEU A 496 23.61 28.98 5.36
CA LEU A 496 24.11 28.37 6.60
C LEU A 496 25.56 27.88 6.43
N LEU A 497 25.92 27.40 5.24
CA LEU A 497 27.21 26.78 4.94
C LEU A 497 28.37 27.79 4.91
N GLU A 498 28.10 29.06 4.59
CA GLU A 498 29.14 30.08 4.44
C GLU A 498 29.42 30.84 5.75
N GLY A 499 28.40 31.03 6.58
CA GLY A 499 28.43 31.86 7.79
C GLY A 499 28.90 31.15 9.07
N ARG A 500 28.27 31.49 10.21
CA ARG A 500 28.61 30.94 11.55
C ARG A 500 28.42 29.42 11.65
N LEU A 501 27.58 28.85 10.79
CA LEU A 501 27.25 27.42 10.75
C LEU A 501 28.11 26.65 9.75
N ARG A 502 29.24 27.22 9.28
CA ARG A 502 30.24 26.52 8.44
C ARG A 502 30.70 25.17 9.00
N HIS A 503 30.69 24.99 10.33
CA HIS A 503 31.00 23.70 10.95
C HIS A 503 30.06 22.56 10.51
N LEU A 504 28.85 22.86 10.03
CA LEU A 504 27.95 21.87 9.45
C LEU A 504 28.54 21.17 8.23
N LYS A 505 29.46 21.81 7.48
CA LYS A 505 30.24 21.17 6.40
C LYS A 505 31.11 20.01 6.91
N GLU A 506 31.52 20.05 8.17
CA GLU A 506 32.31 19.01 8.82
C GLU A 506 31.42 18.02 9.59
N THR A 507 30.45 18.52 10.36
CA THR A 507 29.62 17.68 11.25
C THR A 507 28.65 16.76 10.50
N ILE A 508 27.79 17.31 9.62
CA ILE A 508 26.71 16.53 9.00
C ILE A 508 27.27 15.46 8.03
N PRO A 509 28.22 15.79 7.11
CA PRO A 509 28.78 14.82 6.18
C PRO A 509 29.81 13.87 6.80
N PHE A 510 30.12 13.98 8.10
CA PHE A 510 30.95 13.01 8.82
C PHE A 510 30.12 11.89 9.47
N MET A 511 28.89 12.20 9.91
CA MET A 511 27.98 11.21 10.51
C MET A 511 27.05 10.55 9.48
N ALA A 512 26.77 11.22 8.37
CA ALA A 512 26.12 10.59 7.21
C ALA A 512 27.03 9.54 6.57
N SER A 513 26.68 8.25 6.72
CA SER A 513 27.51 7.15 6.24
C SER A 513 27.47 7.04 4.70
N ALA A 514 28.60 6.64 4.09
CA ALA A 514 28.68 6.37 2.65
C ALA A 514 28.01 5.04 2.21
N ASN A 515 27.50 4.24 3.15
CA ASN A 515 26.92 2.92 2.86
C ASN A 515 25.47 3.05 2.37
N ARG A 516 25.26 2.84 1.07
CA ARG A 516 23.95 2.94 0.42
C ARG A 516 23.15 1.63 0.52
N THR A 517 22.83 1.19 1.73
CA THR A 517 21.66 0.30 1.92
C THR A 517 20.41 1.15 1.74
N ALA A 518 20.05 1.40 0.48
CA ALA A 518 19.00 2.32 0.11
C ALA A 518 17.65 1.79 0.57
N ILE A 519 17.16 2.33 1.68
CA ILE A 519 15.72 2.43 1.93
C ILE A 519 15.20 3.41 0.88
N SER A 520 14.75 2.84 -0.23
CA SER A 520 13.75 3.49 -1.09
C SER A 520 12.49 3.71 -0.24
N HIS A 521 11.73 4.76 -0.54
CA HIS A 521 10.49 5.09 0.17
C HIS A 521 9.64 6.06 -0.68
N PRO A 522 8.29 6.06 -0.67
CA PRO A 522 7.52 6.85 -1.62
C PRO A 522 7.71 8.35 -1.34
N LEU A 523 7.66 8.69 -0.04
CA LEU A 523 7.83 10.04 0.49
C LEU A 523 9.26 10.58 0.31
N LYS A 524 10.24 9.79 -0.16
CA LYS A 524 11.65 10.20 -0.29
C LYS A 524 11.90 10.81 -1.67
N PRO A 525 12.38 12.07 -1.78
CA PRO A 525 12.75 12.67 -3.06
C PRO A 525 13.78 11.82 -3.82
N ASN A 526 13.32 11.09 -4.86
CA ASN A 526 14.06 10.00 -5.51
C ASN A 526 15.51 10.39 -5.86
N TRP A 527 16.49 9.69 -5.26
CA TRP A 527 17.78 10.27 -4.85
C TRP A 527 18.76 10.68 -5.98
N GLU A 528 18.53 10.18 -7.21
CA GLU A 528 19.30 10.51 -8.42
C GLU A 528 19.41 12.02 -8.64
N ASN A 529 18.38 12.75 -8.20
CA ASN A 529 18.34 14.11 -7.69
C ASN A 529 19.69 14.80 -7.46
N ALA A 530 20.52 14.20 -6.59
CA ALA A 530 21.77 14.79 -6.15
C ALA A 530 22.95 14.42 -7.05
N GLN A 531 22.94 13.23 -7.66
CA GLN A 531 24.00 12.81 -8.59
C GLN A 531 24.02 13.65 -9.86
N ARG A 532 22.85 13.91 -10.45
CA ARG A 532 22.79 14.72 -11.68
C ARG A 532 23.08 16.19 -11.40
N ARG A 533 22.63 16.73 -10.26
CA ARG A 533 22.96 18.11 -9.84
C ARG A 533 24.45 18.28 -9.48
N LEU A 534 25.09 17.27 -8.88
CA LEU A 534 26.56 17.18 -8.71
C LEU A 534 27.34 17.14 -10.03
N GLN A 535 26.72 16.75 -11.14
CA GLN A 535 27.35 16.73 -12.47
C GLN A 535 27.20 18.06 -13.21
N THR A 536 26.22 18.90 -12.86
CA THR A 536 25.91 20.16 -13.54
C THR A 536 26.36 21.41 -12.79
N GLU A 537 26.44 21.38 -11.46
CA GLU A 537 26.73 22.54 -10.61
C GLU A 537 28.00 22.35 -9.76
N THR A 538 28.74 23.44 -9.56
CA THR A 538 30.02 23.44 -8.85
C THR A 538 29.97 24.25 -7.55
N GLY A 539 29.68 23.60 -6.43
CA GLY A 539 29.70 24.24 -5.11
C GLY A 539 29.13 23.36 -4.00
N ASP A 540 29.29 23.81 -2.76
CA ASP A 540 28.56 23.26 -1.61
C ASP A 540 27.22 23.99 -1.50
N TYR A 541 26.10 23.27 -1.50
CA TYR A 541 24.74 23.83 -1.43
C TYR A 541 23.84 23.01 -0.50
N PHE A 542 22.73 23.58 -0.02
CA PHE A 542 21.83 22.92 0.91
C PHE A 542 20.38 23.30 0.67
N ILE A 543 19.60 22.42 0.02
CA ILE A 543 18.13 22.53 0.01
C ILE A 543 17.53 21.67 1.11
N LEU A 544 16.48 22.17 1.76
CA LEU A 544 15.57 21.41 2.62
C LEU A 544 14.20 21.35 1.94
N PHE A 545 13.69 20.15 1.68
CA PHE A 545 12.42 19.97 0.99
C PHE A 545 11.25 20.03 1.99
N GLY A 546 10.23 20.83 1.67
CA GLY A 546 8.98 20.91 2.42
C GLY A 546 7.90 19.93 1.94
N GLY A 547 8.05 19.38 0.74
CA GLY A 547 7.12 18.39 0.21
C GLY A 547 7.21 18.21 -1.31
N ASN A 548 6.22 17.49 -1.84
CA ASN A 548 5.92 17.43 -3.27
C ASN A 548 4.48 17.87 -3.54
N VAL A 549 4.17 18.11 -4.81
CA VAL A 549 2.81 18.41 -5.28
C VAL A 549 2.48 17.58 -6.51
N ARG A 550 1.24 17.10 -6.59
CA ARG A 550 0.76 16.41 -7.78
C ARG A 550 0.51 17.43 -8.91
N GLY A 551 0.78 17.02 -10.14
CA GLY A 551 0.33 17.73 -11.34
C GLY A 551 -0.62 16.89 -12.20
N ALA A 552 -1.23 17.57 -13.16
CA ALA A 552 -2.08 17.04 -14.21
C ALA A 552 -1.43 17.27 -15.59
N PHE A 553 -1.99 16.64 -16.63
CA PHE A 553 -1.53 16.77 -18.00
C PHE A 553 -2.61 17.49 -18.82
N GLU A 554 -2.27 18.65 -19.38
CA GLU A 554 -3.12 19.50 -20.21
C GLU A 554 -2.64 19.40 -21.66
N GLY A 555 -2.89 18.25 -22.28
CA GLY A 555 -2.38 17.92 -23.61
C GLY A 555 -0.87 17.62 -23.59
N PRO A 556 -0.04 18.34 -24.38
CA PRO A 556 1.41 18.17 -24.35
C PRO A 556 2.08 18.84 -23.15
N GLU A 557 1.36 19.68 -22.40
CA GLU A 557 1.86 20.33 -21.19
C GLU A 557 1.50 19.53 -19.94
N PHE A 558 2.38 19.57 -18.95
CA PHE A 558 2.14 19.15 -17.58
C PHE A 558 2.10 20.38 -16.67
N VAL A 559 1.18 20.40 -15.71
CA VAL A 559 0.95 21.52 -14.79
C VAL A 559 0.76 20.99 -13.37
N ALA A 560 1.57 21.45 -12.42
CA ALA A 560 1.41 21.21 -10.99
C ALA A 560 1.29 22.54 -10.23
N THR A 561 0.42 22.61 -9.23
CA THR A 561 0.21 23.83 -8.43
C THR A 561 0.43 23.56 -6.96
N TRP A 562 1.35 24.30 -6.34
CA TRP A 562 1.56 24.30 -4.89
C TRP A 562 0.73 25.40 -4.22
N ASP A 563 0.07 25.05 -3.13
CA ASP A 563 -0.83 25.91 -2.31
C ASP A 563 -0.08 26.92 -1.42
N LYS A 564 1.25 27.00 -1.54
CA LYS A 564 2.15 27.80 -0.70
C LYS A 564 2.12 27.39 0.78
N LYS A 565 1.82 26.13 1.11
CA LYS A 565 1.85 25.64 2.49
C LYS A 565 3.08 24.79 2.78
N PHE A 566 3.69 25.08 3.93
CA PHE A 566 4.71 24.28 4.59
C PHE A 566 4.10 23.63 5.84
N PHE A 567 4.61 22.45 6.20
CA PHE A 567 4.13 21.69 7.36
C PHE A 567 5.25 21.60 8.39
N ILE A 568 4.93 21.84 9.67
CA ILE A 568 5.90 21.89 10.77
C ILE A 568 5.41 20.95 11.87
N LEU A 569 6.18 19.92 12.21
CA LEU A 569 5.87 19.03 13.32
C LEU A 569 6.39 19.66 14.62
N GLY A 570 5.56 19.81 15.65
CA GLY A 570 6.02 20.42 16.90
C GLY A 570 5.00 20.63 18.01
N ASN A 571 5.52 21.05 19.16
CA ASN A 571 4.78 21.40 20.38
C ASN A 571 5.09 22.87 20.78
N SER A 572 5.09 23.18 22.08
CA SER A 572 5.52 24.49 22.62
C SER A 572 7.02 24.73 22.57
N ASP A 573 7.83 23.67 22.58
CA ASP A 573 9.25 23.71 22.95
C ASP A 573 10.17 23.34 21.77
N SER A 574 9.76 22.36 20.95
CA SER A 574 10.49 21.83 19.79
C SER A 574 9.62 21.86 18.54
N ARG A 575 10.23 22.21 17.40
CA ARG A 575 9.61 22.31 16.08
C ARG A 575 10.64 21.97 15.01
N GLU A 576 10.20 21.30 13.96
CA GLU A 576 11.00 21.05 12.75
C GLU A 576 10.10 21.27 11.52
N LEU A 577 10.61 21.91 10.47
CA LEU A 577 9.97 21.85 9.15
C LEU A 577 9.99 20.40 8.67
N VAL A 578 8.87 19.86 8.22
CA VAL A 578 8.77 18.46 7.75
C VAL A 578 8.35 18.38 6.30
N TYR A 579 8.74 17.29 5.65
CA TYR A 579 8.36 16.98 4.27
C TYR A 579 6.94 16.42 4.22
N ALA A 580 6.01 17.09 3.55
CA ALA A 580 4.64 16.64 3.38
C ALA A 580 4.39 16.17 1.94
N THR A 581 4.00 14.90 1.78
CA THR A 581 3.65 14.34 0.47
C THR A 581 2.19 14.61 0.12
N ASP A 582 1.92 14.94 -1.14
CA ASP A 582 0.57 15.16 -1.68
C ASP A 582 0.00 13.88 -2.32
N SER A 583 -0.43 12.95 -1.49
CA SER A 583 -1.13 11.72 -1.91
C SER A 583 -2.56 12.01 -2.37
N LYS A 584 -3.08 11.18 -3.29
CA LYS A 584 -4.48 11.27 -3.75
C LYS A 584 -5.45 11.21 -2.56
N GLY A 585 -6.54 11.98 -2.62
CA GLY A 585 -7.53 12.11 -1.53
C GLY A 585 -7.37 13.36 -0.66
N GLY A 586 -6.23 14.07 -0.74
CA GLY A 586 -6.03 15.37 -0.06
C GLY A 586 -5.37 15.29 1.32
N HIS A 587 -5.21 14.09 1.87
CA HIS A 587 -4.36 13.82 3.02
C HIS A 587 -2.88 14.08 2.70
N LYS A 588 -2.09 14.41 3.73
CA LYS A 588 -0.64 14.56 3.65
C LYS A 588 0.07 13.51 4.49
N SER A 589 1.12 12.91 3.95
CA SER A 589 1.97 11.95 4.66
C SER A 589 3.34 12.55 4.99
N ILE A 590 3.73 12.48 6.27
CA ILE A 590 4.90 13.13 6.87
C ILE A 590 5.84 12.04 7.45
N PRO A 591 7.08 11.88 6.95
CA PRO A 591 7.96 10.78 7.33
C PRO A 591 8.58 10.96 8.72
N VAL A 592 8.65 9.87 9.49
CA VAL A 592 9.20 9.81 10.85
C VAL A 592 9.97 8.50 11.08
N MET A 593 10.77 8.42 12.14
CA MET A 593 11.18 7.16 12.75
C MET A 593 10.42 6.97 14.06
N TYR A 594 9.82 5.81 14.26
CA TYR A 594 9.21 5.38 15.51
C TYR A 594 10.20 4.56 16.34
N PHE A 595 10.17 4.71 17.65
CA PHE A 595 10.97 3.94 18.61
C PHE A 595 10.03 3.40 19.69
N ALA A 596 10.01 2.08 19.86
CA ALA A 596 9.13 1.41 20.80
C ALA A 596 9.51 1.74 22.26
N ARG A 597 8.55 1.56 23.18
CA ARG A 597 8.71 1.90 24.61
C ARG A 597 9.87 1.18 25.31
N ASN A 598 10.31 0.05 24.77
CA ASN A 598 11.47 -0.74 25.23
C ASN A 598 12.80 -0.36 24.56
N THR A 599 12.79 0.45 23.48
CA THR A 599 13.97 0.97 22.77
C THR A 599 14.04 2.52 22.76
N PRO A 600 13.91 3.20 23.92
CA PRO A 600 13.91 4.66 23.97
C PRO A 600 15.26 5.27 23.58
N ILE A 601 15.20 6.39 22.86
CA ILE A 601 16.35 7.19 22.41
C ILE A 601 16.36 8.57 23.07
N THR A 602 17.53 9.21 23.02
CA THR A 602 17.74 10.61 23.40
C THR A 602 18.30 11.42 22.24
N ALA A 603 18.29 12.75 22.36
CA ALA A 603 18.92 13.64 21.39
C ALA A 603 20.44 13.39 21.18
N ALA A 604 21.10 12.67 22.09
CA ALA A 604 22.51 12.27 21.95
C ALA A 604 22.70 11.01 21.09
N ASP A 605 21.66 10.20 20.90
CA ASP A 605 21.71 8.97 20.11
C ASP A 605 21.50 9.24 18.61
N ILE A 606 20.69 10.27 18.30
CA ILE A 606 20.35 10.79 16.98
C ILE A 606 20.81 12.27 16.76
N PRO A 607 22.10 12.60 16.92
CA PRO A 607 22.60 13.97 16.73
C PRO A 607 22.43 14.46 15.27
N LEU A 608 22.38 15.78 15.08
CA LEU A 608 22.24 16.46 13.78
C LEU A 608 23.13 15.87 12.68
N GLY A 609 22.48 15.27 11.66
CA GLY A 609 23.13 14.50 10.60
C GLY A 609 22.96 12.99 10.71
N SER A 610 22.20 12.52 11.71
CA SER A 610 21.77 11.13 11.82
C SER A 610 20.90 10.71 10.63
N THR A 611 21.15 9.51 10.13
CA THR A 611 20.47 8.95 8.97
C THR A 611 19.43 7.90 9.37
N ILE A 612 18.54 7.52 8.45
CA ILE A 612 17.53 6.48 8.69
C ILE A 612 18.19 5.17 9.09
N GLU A 613 19.31 4.82 8.46
CA GLU A 613 20.06 3.59 8.73
C GLU A 613 20.68 3.59 10.14
N ARG A 614 21.10 4.76 10.64
CA ARG A 614 21.53 4.95 12.03
C ARG A 614 20.36 4.82 13.01
N ALA A 615 19.19 5.37 12.67
CA ALA A 615 18.00 5.23 13.49
C ALA A 615 17.51 3.76 13.56
N MET A 616 17.54 3.03 12.44
CA MET A 616 17.23 1.60 12.41
C MET A 616 18.23 0.76 13.23
N PHE A 617 19.52 1.10 13.20
CA PHE A 617 20.53 0.45 14.06
C PHE A 617 20.23 0.64 15.56
N LEU A 618 19.52 1.70 15.94
CA LEU A 618 19.08 1.97 17.32
C LEU A 618 17.72 1.31 17.66
N GLY A 619 17.17 0.46 16.78
CA GLY A 619 15.85 -0.15 16.96
C GLY A 619 14.68 0.74 16.51
N GLY A 620 14.96 1.78 15.71
CA GLY A 620 13.94 2.65 15.14
C GLY A 620 13.28 2.05 13.90
N ILE A 621 11.96 2.08 13.83
CA ILE A 621 11.16 1.61 12.70
C ILE A 621 10.83 2.81 11.81
N PHE A 622 11.03 2.71 10.49
CA PHE A 622 10.64 3.80 9.59
C PHE A 622 9.11 3.92 9.54
N GLY A 623 8.58 5.14 9.50
CA GLY A 623 7.14 5.39 9.45
C GLY A 623 6.73 6.72 8.84
N PHE A 624 5.44 7.01 8.87
CA PHE A 624 4.89 8.32 8.54
C PHE A 624 3.63 8.64 9.35
N LEU A 625 3.45 9.92 9.65
CA LEU A 625 2.19 10.48 10.13
C LEU A 625 1.30 10.84 8.94
N THR A 626 0.10 10.29 8.86
CA THR A 626 -0.95 10.74 7.94
C THR A 626 -1.79 11.81 8.63
N VAL A 627 -2.04 12.94 7.96
CA VAL A 627 -2.85 14.06 8.46
C VAL A 627 -3.81 14.59 7.40
N SER A 628 -4.92 15.21 7.80
CA SER A 628 -5.78 15.96 6.87
C SER A 628 -5.64 17.48 7.05
N PRO A 629 -5.34 18.25 5.98
CA PRO A 629 -5.39 19.71 6.02
C PRO A 629 -6.79 20.29 6.33
N SER A 630 -7.87 19.52 6.15
CA SER A 630 -9.23 19.94 6.52
C SER A 630 -9.41 20.16 8.01
N ASP A 631 -8.63 19.47 8.82
CA ASP A 631 -8.84 19.34 10.26
C ASP A 631 -8.08 20.43 11.06
N ALA A 632 -7.44 21.36 10.34
CA ALA A 632 -6.54 22.36 10.89
C ALA A 632 -7.27 23.46 11.69
N ILE A 633 -7.50 23.23 12.97
CA ILE A 633 -8.10 24.22 13.88
C ILE A 633 -7.01 25.26 14.26
N PHE A 634 -7.26 26.53 13.93
CA PHE A 634 -6.29 27.64 14.09
C PHE A 634 -4.90 27.37 13.44
N ASN A 635 -4.90 26.65 12.31
CA ASN A 635 -3.69 26.17 11.60
C ASN A 635 -2.89 25.08 12.33
N VAL A 636 -3.47 24.39 13.32
CA VAL A 636 -2.87 23.21 13.96
C VAL A 636 -3.74 21.99 13.68
N ILE A 637 -3.13 20.92 13.17
CA ILE A 637 -3.76 19.62 13.01
C ILE A 637 -3.34 18.74 14.19
N SER A 638 -4.32 18.28 14.96
CA SER A 638 -4.15 17.32 16.07
C SER A 638 -4.67 15.92 15.73
N SER A 639 -5.38 15.75 14.61
CA SER A 639 -5.70 14.44 14.02
C SER A 639 -4.51 13.95 13.19
N TYR A 640 -3.75 13.01 13.75
CA TYR A 640 -2.64 12.36 13.07
C TYR A 640 -2.57 10.88 13.46
N VAL A 641 -2.20 10.03 12.51
CA VAL A 641 -1.97 8.60 12.77
C VAL A 641 -0.63 8.16 12.21
N LEU A 642 0.09 7.39 13.03
CA LEU A 642 1.40 6.85 12.75
C LEU A 642 1.29 5.49 12.06
N TYR A 643 1.75 5.42 10.82
CA TYR A 643 2.05 4.15 10.14
C TYR A 643 3.54 3.85 10.27
N THR A 644 3.90 2.58 10.44
CA THR A 644 5.28 2.07 10.58
C THR A 644 5.50 0.84 9.70
N PHE A 645 6.68 0.76 9.09
CA PHE A 645 7.10 -0.33 8.23
C PHE A 645 7.39 -1.58 9.06
N ASP A 646 6.57 -2.61 8.91
CA ASP A 646 6.80 -3.90 9.51
C ASP A 646 7.73 -4.73 8.59
N PRO A 647 8.94 -5.13 9.06
CA PRO A 647 9.92 -5.81 8.23
C PRO A 647 9.58 -7.28 7.94
N VAL A 648 8.57 -7.85 8.61
CA VAL A 648 8.08 -9.22 8.39
C VAL A 648 7.04 -9.23 7.25
N THR A 649 6.07 -8.32 7.29
CA THR A 649 5.09 -8.12 6.21
C THR A 649 5.67 -7.46 4.97
N ARG A 650 6.61 -6.53 5.15
CA ARG A 650 7.00 -5.47 4.19
C ARG A 650 5.90 -4.43 3.89
N ALA A 651 4.87 -4.39 4.71
CA ALA A 651 3.76 -3.44 4.62
C ALA A 651 3.89 -2.33 5.67
N PHE A 652 3.05 -1.31 5.55
CA PHE A 652 2.85 -0.31 6.60
C PHE A 652 1.66 -0.71 7.48
N ARG A 653 1.89 -0.80 8.79
CA ARG A 653 0.85 -0.98 9.82
C ARG A 653 0.68 0.30 10.59
N GLU A 654 -0.51 0.55 11.12
CA GLU A 654 -0.65 1.53 12.18
C GLU A 654 0.17 1.10 13.42
N THR A 655 0.94 2.02 14.00
CA THR A 655 1.40 1.92 15.38
C THR A 655 0.46 2.77 16.23
N PRO A 656 -0.52 2.18 16.94
CA PRO A 656 -1.53 2.93 17.68
C PRO A 656 -0.91 3.63 18.89
N THR A 657 -1.58 4.67 19.39
CA THR A 657 -1.09 5.50 20.51
C THR A 657 -0.84 4.70 21.80
N TRP A 658 -1.58 3.62 22.04
CA TRP A 658 -1.40 2.79 23.24
C TRP A 658 -0.09 2.00 23.27
N ALA A 659 0.55 1.74 22.12
CA ALA A 659 1.90 1.15 22.07
C ALA A 659 2.91 2.05 22.83
N GLY A 660 2.72 3.37 22.68
CA GLY A 660 3.55 4.40 23.28
C GLY A 660 4.98 4.39 22.75
N GLY A 661 5.91 5.07 23.42
CA GLY A 661 7.30 5.17 22.97
C GLY A 661 7.59 6.58 22.46
N GLN A 662 8.25 6.68 21.30
CA GLN A 662 8.74 7.96 20.76
C GLN A 662 8.63 8.01 19.23
N ILE A 663 8.48 9.20 18.68
CA ILE A 663 8.74 9.47 17.25
C ILE A 663 9.78 10.58 17.08
N THR A 664 10.47 10.58 15.95
CA THR A 664 11.40 11.65 15.54
C THR A 664 11.26 11.92 14.04
N PRO A 665 11.16 13.18 13.58
CA PRO A 665 10.88 13.50 12.18
C PRO A 665 12.07 13.16 11.26
N VAL A 666 11.77 12.80 10.00
CA VAL A 666 12.77 12.57 8.95
C VAL A 666 12.73 13.74 7.98
N LEU A 667 13.72 14.64 8.06
CA LEU A 667 13.79 15.80 7.18
C LEU A 667 14.51 15.44 5.88
N PHE A 668 13.80 15.49 4.75
CA PHE A 668 14.42 15.26 3.44
C PHE A 668 15.10 16.53 2.90
N SER A 669 16.32 16.35 2.42
CA SER A 669 17.22 17.43 2.06
C SER A 669 18.07 17.10 0.83
N LYS A 670 18.87 18.07 0.39
CA LYS A 670 19.87 17.97 -0.66
C LYS A 670 21.05 18.84 -0.26
N LEU A 671 21.78 18.37 0.77
CA LEU A 671 23.03 18.98 1.23
C LEU A 671 24.19 18.34 0.48
N VAL A 672 24.89 19.15 -0.31
CA VAL A 672 26.14 18.79 -0.98
C VAL A 672 27.29 19.51 -0.31
N VAL A 673 28.34 18.76 0.03
CA VAL A 673 29.61 19.30 0.54
C VAL A 673 30.76 18.50 -0.08
N GLY A 674 31.49 19.11 -1.01
CA GLY A 674 32.52 18.43 -1.80
C GLY A 674 31.95 17.24 -2.60
N ASP A 675 32.45 16.04 -2.31
CA ASP A 675 32.01 14.77 -2.91
C ASP A 675 30.84 14.11 -2.16
N LYS A 676 30.40 14.69 -1.05
CA LYS A 676 29.40 14.10 -0.15
C LYS A 676 28.01 14.67 -0.37
N VAL A 677 27.01 13.79 -0.25
CA VAL A 677 25.58 14.12 -0.27
C VAL A 677 24.95 13.66 1.03
N VAL A 678 24.15 14.53 1.66
CA VAL A 678 23.21 14.16 2.72
C VAL A 678 21.80 14.46 2.22
N THR A 679 20.94 13.44 2.21
CA THR A 679 19.56 13.51 1.68
C THR A 679 18.48 13.42 2.75
N GLN A 680 18.86 13.10 3.99
CA GLN A 680 17.95 12.78 5.09
C GLN A 680 18.57 13.17 6.43
N LEU A 681 17.80 13.82 7.30
CA LEU A 681 18.19 14.27 8.64
C LEU A 681 17.14 13.78 9.66
N VAL A 682 17.43 12.69 10.37
CA VAL A 682 16.57 12.17 11.43
C VAL A 682 16.71 13.06 12.67
N GLY A 683 15.59 13.48 13.25
CA GLY A 683 15.55 14.47 14.33
C GLY A 683 15.78 15.91 13.88
N GLY A 684 15.88 16.15 12.58
CA GLY A 684 16.04 17.49 12.00
C GLY A 684 17.24 18.26 12.58
N PHE A 685 17.05 19.55 12.86
CA PHE A 685 18.11 20.45 13.32
C PHE A 685 18.34 20.41 14.84
N ARG A 686 17.30 20.13 15.62
CA ARG A 686 17.34 20.16 17.09
C ARG A 686 17.54 18.77 17.71
N SER A 687 17.68 17.72 16.89
CA SER A 687 17.66 16.30 17.32
C SER A 687 16.34 15.98 18.05
N THR A 688 15.24 16.48 17.47
CA THR A 688 13.88 16.50 18.01
C THR A 688 13.31 15.10 18.16
N ILE A 689 12.73 14.82 19.34
CA ILE A 689 12.00 13.59 19.67
C ILE A 689 10.72 13.99 20.39
N PHE A 690 9.59 13.43 19.98
CA PHE A 690 8.30 13.58 20.65
C PHE A 690 7.87 12.26 21.31
N PRO A 691 7.13 12.29 22.43
CA PRO A 691 6.49 11.09 22.95
C PRO A 691 5.44 10.60 21.95
N TRP A 692 5.40 9.29 21.70
CA TRP A 692 4.24 8.62 21.14
C TRP A 692 3.44 8.02 22.32
N GLY A 693 2.13 8.20 22.34
CA GLY A 693 1.32 7.87 23.52
C GLY A 693 -0.06 8.54 23.53
N GLY A 694 -0.91 8.16 24.48
CA GLY A 694 -2.14 8.91 24.79
C GLY A 694 -1.87 10.32 25.35
N ASP A 695 -0.66 10.56 25.86
CA ASP A 695 -0.17 11.86 26.34
C ASP A 695 0.69 12.61 25.29
N SER A 696 0.51 12.34 23.99
CA SER A 696 1.27 13.01 22.92
C SER A 696 0.97 14.51 22.87
N ASP A 697 2.01 15.34 22.98
CA ASP A 697 1.88 16.80 23.20
C ASP A 697 2.15 17.65 21.94
N PHE A 698 2.38 17.00 20.80
CA PHE A 698 2.71 17.63 19.52
C PHE A 698 1.50 17.69 18.57
N GLY A 699 1.64 18.49 17.51
CA GLY A 699 0.75 18.49 16.36
C GLY A 699 1.48 18.95 15.10
N VAL A 700 0.75 19.02 13.97
CA VAL A 700 1.28 19.54 12.70
C VAL A 700 0.75 20.95 12.48
N LEU A 701 1.64 21.94 12.50
CA LEU A 701 1.32 23.34 12.21
C LEU A 701 1.41 23.59 10.71
N VAL A 702 0.36 24.20 10.14
CA VAL A 702 0.32 24.62 8.74
C VAL A 702 0.82 26.06 8.62
N ALA A 703 1.91 26.27 7.91
CA ALA A 703 2.56 27.57 7.73
C ALA A 703 2.39 28.08 6.29
N ASP A 704 2.04 29.35 6.14
CA ASP A 704 2.03 30.03 4.83
C ASP A 704 3.46 30.38 4.40
N ALA A 705 3.86 30.04 3.18
CA ALA A 705 5.23 30.17 2.70
C ALA A 705 5.77 31.60 2.75
N VAL A 706 4.96 32.60 2.41
CA VAL A 706 5.38 34.01 2.44
C VAL A 706 5.62 34.43 3.89
N GLN A 707 4.74 34.06 4.81
CA GLN A 707 4.92 34.32 6.24
C GLN A 707 6.03 33.49 6.90
N PHE A 708 6.37 32.34 6.33
CA PHE A 708 7.40 31.43 6.84
C PHE A 708 8.79 31.96 6.50
N ILE A 709 9.08 32.19 5.21
CA ILE A 709 10.39 32.72 4.79
C ILE A 709 10.63 34.13 5.36
N SER A 710 9.60 34.98 5.46
CA SER A 710 9.74 36.32 6.05
C SER A 710 10.07 36.34 7.55
N ARG A 711 10.12 35.19 8.22
CA ARG A 711 10.56 35.06 9.63
C ARG A 711 12.01 34.60 9.75
N ILE A 712 12.63 34.14 8.66
CA ILE A 712 13.98 33.56 8.68
C ILE A 712 14.96 34.58 8.08
N ASP A 713 15.75 35.22 8.93
CA ASP A 713 16.82 36.13 8.51
C ASP A 713 17.77 35.43 7.50
N ALA A 714 17.94 36.07 6.33
CA ALA A 714 18.68 35.59 5.16
C ALA A 714 18.04 34.47 4.31
N LEU A 715 16.75 34.14 4.51
CA LEU A 715 15.96 33.34 3.57
C LEU A 715 14.92 34.22 2.85
N ASP A 716 15.12 34.49 1.56
CA ASP A 716 14.27 35.40 0.77
C ASP A 716 13.34 34.68 -0.23
N SER A 717 13.54 33.38 -0.45
CA SER A 717 13.01 32.63 -1.57
C SER A 717 12.68 31.16 -1.25
N VAL A 718 11.86 30.56 -2.12
CA VAL A 718 11.47 29.14 -2.13
C VAL A 718 11.95 28.50 -3.43
N VAL A 719 12.49 27.29 -3.35
CA VAL A 719 12.91 26.51 -4.53
C VAL A 719 11.82 25.54 -4.95
N VAL A 720 11.60 25.42 -6.25
CA VAL A 720 10.75 24.39 -6.88
C VAL A 720 11.61 23.59 -7.87
N GLU A 721 11.71 22.27 -7.65
CA GLU A 721 12.43 21.32 -8.51
C GLU A 721 11.45 20.41 -9.27
N MET A 722 11.47 20.46 -10.60
CA MET A 722 10.79 19.50 -11.48
C MET A 722 11.78 18.45 -12.00
N ARG A 723 11.37 17.17 -12.02
CA ARG A 723 12.11 16.09 -12.70
C ARG A 723 11.19 15.21 -13.52
N ALA A 724 11.56 14.99 -14.78
CA ALA A 724 10.90 14.08 -15.71
C ALA A 724 11.76 12.84 -15.91
N TYR A 725 11.12 11.67 -16.05
CA TYR A 725 11.74 10.37 -16.20
C TYR A 725 11.19 9.69 -17.45
N ASP A 726 12.10 8.99 -18.12
CA ASP A 726 11.85 8.01 -19.16
C ASP A 726 12.14 6.66 -18.51
N ASP A 727 11.09 5.88 -18.29
CA ASP A 727 11.15 4.62 -17.56
C ASP A 727 11.43 3.43 -18.53
N ASP A 728 11.49 3.69 -19.84
CA ASP A 728 11.96 2.76 -20.91
C ASP A 728 13.49 2.65 -20.94
N VAL A 729 14.21 3.73 -20.60
CA VAL A 729 15.66 3.84 -20.74
C VAL A 729 16.32 4.11 -19.40
N ARG A 730 16.96 3.08 -18.82
CA ARG A 730 17.61 3.11 -17.50
C ARG A 730 18.45 4.38 -17.26
N GLY A 731 18.01 5.23 -16.33
CA GLY A 731 18.69 6.45 -15.92
C GLY A 731 18.46 7.67 -16.82
N ALA A 732 17.51 7.60 -17.76
CA ALA A 732 17.04 8.74 -18.53
C ALA A 732 16.11 9.61 -17.67
N VAL A 733 16.67 10.71 -17.16
CA VAL A 733 15.97 11.67 -16.31
C VAL A 733 16.43 13.09 -16.68
N ASP A 734 15.48 14.03 -16.73
CA ASP A 734 15.71 15.45 -16.98
C ASP A 734 15.32 16.28 -15.75
N PHE A 735 15.92 17.46 -15.60
CA PHE A 735 15.86 18.26 -14.37
C PHE A 735 15.70 19.75 -14.65
N PHE A 736 14.84 20.39 -13.87
CA PHE A 736 14.68 21.84 -13.83
C PHE A 736 14.54 22.31 -12.37
N SER A 737 15.11 23.48 -12.08
CA SER A 737 14.99 24.15 -10.79
C SER A 737 14.76 25.65 -10.99
N ALA A 738 13.87 26.23 -10.20
CA ALA A 738 13.65 27.66 -10.13
C ALA A 738 13.42 28.11 -8.69
N SER A 739 13.92 29.30 -8.35
CA SER A 739 13.68 29.96 -7.06
C SER A 739 12.71 31.11 -7.24
N LEU A 740 11.77 31.28 -6.31
CA LEU A 740 10.81 32.38 -6.28
C LEU A 740 11.03 33.20 -5.01
N THR A 741 11.22 34.51 -5.16
CA THR A 741 11.27 35.46 -4.04
C THR A 741 9.90 35.61 -3.38
N SER A 742 9.89 36.10 -2.14
CA SER A 742 8.68 36.55 -1.43
C SER A 742 7.76 37.47 -2.27
N SER A 743 8.31 38.29 -3.17
CA SER A 743 7.56 39.15 -4.10
C SER A 743 6.86 38.40 -5.24
N GLU A 744 7.46 37.32 -5.74
CA GLU A 744 6.89 36.47 -6.81
C GLU A 744 5.84 35.52 -6.21
N LEU A 745 6.11 34.96 -5.02
CA LEU A 745 5.12 34.23 -4.23
C LEU A 745 3.88 35.09 -3.87
N GLY A 746 4.03 36.42 -3.86
CA GLY A 746 2.97 37.40 -3.63
C GLY A 746 2.09 37.73 -4.85
N GLY A 747 2.22 37.03 -5.98
CA GLY A 747 1.38 37.23 -7.17
C GLY A 747 1.66 38.53 -7.96
N SER A 748 2.71 39.28 -7.61
CA SER A 748 3.10 40.47 -8.37
C SER A 748 3.69 40.08 -9.72
N ALA A 749 3.30 40.80 -10.79
CA ALA A 749 3.59 40.46 -12.17
C ALA A 749 5.06 40.74 -12.58
N GLY A 750 5.99 39.96 -12.02
CA GLY A 750 7.30 39.72 -12.61
C GLY A 750 7.18 38.93 -13.93
N GLY A 751 8.22 38.99 -14.76
CA GLY A 751 8.34 38.05 -15.89
C GLY A 751 8.66 36.63 -15.41
N PRO A 752 8.69 35.62 -16.30
CA PRO A 752 9.12 34.28 -15.94
C PRO A 752 10.52 34.31 -15.33
N SER A 753 10.70 33.63 -14.19
CA SER A 753 11.97 33.61 -13.46
C SER A 753 13.05 32.93 -14.31
N THR A 754 14.23 33.54 -14.36
CA THR A 754 15.34 33.05 -15.19
C THR A 754 16.03 31.89 -14.49
N ALA A 755 15.87 30.68 -15.03
CA ALA A 755 16.47 29.46 -14.51
C ALA A 755 18.00 29.52 -14.46
N GLU A 756 18.60 28.79 -13.51
CA GLU A 756 20.01 28.40 -13.61
C GLU A 756 20.15 27.42 -14.78
N ALA A 757 20.81 27.86 -15.84
CA ALA A 757 20.99 27.06 -17.04
C ALA A 757 22.11 26.02 -16.84
N PRO A 758 21.88 24.72 -17.09
CA PRO A 758 22.96 23.74 -17.08
C PRO A 758 24.00 24.06 -18.15
N SER A 759 25.27 23.95 -17.79
CA SER A 759 26.39 24.21 -18.71
C SER A 759 26.36 23.25 -19.90
N ALA A 760 26.42 23.77 -21.12
CA ALA A 760 26.39 22.96 -22.33
C ALA A 760 27.72 22.20 -22.52
N GLY A 761 27.69 20.87 -22.43
CA GLY A 761 28.87 20.05 -22.71
C GLY A 761 28.70 18.55 -22.44
N PRO A 762 28.36 17.72 -23.44
CA PRO A 762 28.61 16.28 -23.36
C PRO A 762 30.12 16.00 -23.42
N PRO A 763 30.61 14.90 -22.81
CA PRO A 763 32.00 14.50 -22.96
C PRO A 763 32.29 14.13 -24.42
N ILE A 764 33.23 14.84 -25.06
CA ILE A 764 33.59 14.61 -26.45
C ILE A 764 34.29 13.24 -26.58
N ALA A 765 33.58 12.25 -27.14
CA ALA A 765 34.21 11.07 -27.70
C ALA A 765 35.16 11.51 -28.82
N SER A 766 36.44 11.15 -28.70
CA SER A 766 37.45 11.57 -29.69
C SER A 766 37.17 10.92 -31.04
N PRO A 767 37.17 11.68 -32.16
CA PRO A 767 36.85 11.12 -33.47
C PRO A 767 37.96 10.16 -33.93
N PRO A 768 37.62 9.03 -34.57
CA PRO A 768 38.62 8.23 -35.27
C PRO A 768 39.18 9.03 -36.45
N THR A 769 40.50 9.22 -36.48
CA THR A 769 41.18 9.94 -37.57
C THR A 769 41.06 9.15 -38.88
N ALA A 770 40.31 9.68 -39.85
CA ALA A 770 40.30 9.16 -41.20
C ALA A 770 41.55 9.63 -41.96
N ASP A 771 42.27 8.69 -42.57
CA ASP A 771 43.42 8.97 -43.42
C ASP A 771 43.33 8.16 -44.73
N ALA A 772 43.63 8.81 -45.85
CA ALA A 772 43.72 8.30 -47.24
C ALA A 772 42.57 7.41 -47.84
N PRO A 773 41.87 7.89 -48.90
CA PRO A 773 40.99 7.05 -49.73
C PRO A 773 41.58 6.62 -51.09
N ALA A 774 41.01 5.53 -51.62
CA ALA A 774 40.73 5.22 -53.04
C ALA A 774 41.67 4.35 -53.92
N ALA A 775 40.99 3.41 -54.61
CA ALA A 775 41.18 2.89 -55.97
C ALA A 775 42.04 1.62 -56.23
N GLY A 776 41.36 0.51 -56.58
CA GLY A 776 41.92 -0.68 -57.22
C GLY A 776 40.98 -1.90 -57.24
N PRO A 777 40.33 -2.26 -58.37
CA PRO A 777 39.45 -3.43 -58.50
C PRO A 777 40.12 -4.56 -59.35
N PRO A 778 39.42 -5.64 -59.76
CA PRO A 778 39.19 -6.85 -58.97
C PRO A 778 39.73 -8.14 -59.65
N THR A 779 39.71 -9.30 -58.98
CA THR A 779 39.68 -10.63 -59.67
C THR A 779 39.16 -11.76 -58.77
N ASP A 780 38.20 -12.51 -59.33
CA ASP A 780 37.85 -13.93 -59.18
C ASP A 780 38.61 -14.83 -58.19
N ALA A 781 37.87 -15.60 -57.37
CA ALA A 781 37.66 -17.05 -57.61
C ALA A 781 36.72 -17.74 -56.58
N PHE A 782 35.69 -18.42 -57.09
CA PHE A 782 35.00 -19.58 -56.46
C PHE A 782 35.94 -20.84 -56.56
N PRO A 783 35.70 -22.03 -55.92
CA PRO A 783 34.35 -22.64 -55.75
C PRO A 783 34.07 -23.69 -54.61
N ILE A 784 32.76 -23.92 -54.36
CA ILE A 784 32.01 -25.07 -53.76
C ILE A 784 32.52 -25.97 -52.60
N GLY A 785 31.54 -26.36 -51.75
CA GLY A 785 31.41 -27.69 -51.13
C GLY A 785 31.36 -27.72 -49.59
N GLU A 786 30.50 -28.48 -48.91
CA GLU A 786 29.27 -29.20 -49.30
C GLU A 786 28.42 -29.50 -48.03
N VAL A 787 27.15 -29.89 -48.17
CA VAL A 787 26.16 -30.13 -47.07
C VAL A 787 25.40 -31.42 -47.40
N PRO A 788 25.27 -32.44 -46.51
CA PRO A 788 24.06 -32.53 -45.67
C PRO A 788 24.07 -33.37 -44.35
N ALA A 789 23.31 -32.86 -43.36
CA ALA A 789 22.23 -33.53 -42.58
C ALA A 789 22.41 -34.80 -41.70
N ALA A 790 21.43 -34.92 -40.79
CA ALA A 790 20.86 -36.11 -40.12
C ALA A 790 21.22 -36.42 -38.64
N GLU A 791 20.16 -36.54 -37.84
CA GLU A 791 20.08 -37.11 -36.48
C GLU A 791 19.83 -38.66 -36.56
N PRO A 792 19.42 -39.41 -35.50
CA PRO A 792 19.34 -39.14 -34.05
C PRO A 792 19.89 -40.28 -33.14
N ALA A 793 19.64 -40.18 -31.82
CA ALA A 793 19.10 -41.25 -30.92
C ALA A 793 19.87 -41.69 -29.64
N SER A 794 19.12 -41.63 -28.52
CA SER A 794 18.96 -42.63 -27.43
C SER A 794 20.08 -43.07 -26.45
N ALA A 795 19.83 -42.76 -25.16
CA ALA A 795 19.64 -43.70 -24.02
C ALA A 795 20.82 -44.33 -23.21
N SER A 796 21.12 -43.68 -22.08
CA SER A 796 21.12 -44.26 -20.71
C SER A 796 22.27 -45.25 -20.27
N PRO A 797 22.27 -45.88 -19.06
CA PRO A 797 23.27 -45.60 -18.01
C PRO A 797 24.11 -46.84 -17.58
N PRO A 798 24.93 -46.81 -16.48
CA PRO A 798 24.47 -47.46 -15.22
C PRO A 798 25.08 -47.02 -13.85
N THR A 799 24.32 -47.29 -12.77
CA THR A 799 24.67 -47.75 -11.38
C THR A 799 25.91 -47.29 -10.57
N ALA A 800 25.66 -46.56 -9.47
CA ALA A 800 25.53 -47.01 -8.06
C ALA A 800 26.63 -47.79 -7.27
N ASP A 801 26.53 -47.65 -5.92
CA ASP A 801 27.02 -48.43 -4.76
C ASP A 801 28.52 -48.45 -4.35
N ASP A 802 28.83 -48.02 -3.10
CA ASP A 802 28.99 -48.92 -1.92
C ASP A 802 28.96 -48.10 -0.57
N ALA A 803 29.05 -48.75 0.61
CA ALA A 803 28.63 -48.22 1.94
C ALA A 803 29.76 -47.85 2.97
N GLY A 804 29.36 -47.45 4.20
CA GLY A 804 30.20 -46.90 5.31
C GLY A 804 30.97 -47.93 6.18
N PRO A 805 31.15 -47.78 7.53
CA PRO A 805 30.49 -46.85 8.50
C PRO A 805 31.36 -46.25 9.67
N LEU A 806 30.71 -45.42 10.53
CA LEU A 806 30.85 -45.18 12.02
C LEU A 806 32.22 -45.23 12.77
N THR A 807 32.49 -44.24 13.67
CA THR A 807 32.35 -44.31 15.16
C THR A 807 32.92 -43.09 15.96
N ASP A 808 32.15 -42.62 16.95
CA ASP A 808 32.46 -42.22 18.35
C ASP A 808 33.55 -41.18 18.79
N ALA A 809 33.04 -40.02 19.27
CA ALA A 809 33.07 -39.51 20.67
C ALA A 809 34.35 -38.90 21.36
N PRO A 810 34.19 -38.07 22.44
CA PRO A 810 35.21 -37.12 22.97
C PRO A 810 35.83 -37.53 24.35
N PRO A 811 36.65 -36.68 25.05
CA PRO A 811 36.08 -35.77 26.10
C PRO A 811 36.88 -34.49 26.53
N THR A 812 36.23 -33.58 27.28
CA THR A 812 36.71 -32.67 28.40
C THR A 812 38.01 -31.81 28.29
N GLY A 813 38.16 -30.64 28.97
CA GLY A 813 37.29 -29.89 29.89
C GLY A 813 38.02 -28.78 30.69
N ASP A 814 37.29 -28.12 31.61
CA ASP A 814 37.71 -27.27 32.77
C ASP A 814 38.30 -25.84 32.61
N ALA A 815 38.14 -25.05 33.70
CA ALA A 815 38.53 -23.65 33.98
C ALA A 815 38.97 -23.57 35.49
N PRO A 816 38.87 -22.48 36.31
CA PRO A 816 38.64 -21.03 36.10
C PRO A 816 39.52 -20.09 37.00
N VAL A 817 39.13 -18.80 37.13
CA VAL A 817 39.44 -17.81 38.22
C VAL A 817 40.83 -17.13 38.31
N ALA A 818 40.87 -15.77 38.29
CA ALA A 818 41.41 -14.91 39.38
C ALA A 818 41.42 -13.38 39.08
N GLU A 819 40.90 -12.60 40.04
CA GLU A 819 41.16 -11.15 40.29
C GLU A 819 41.80 -11.04 41.73
N PRO A 820 42.05 -9.89 42.40
CA PRO A 820 41.88 -8.44 42.07
C PRO A 820 43.14 -7.57 42.43
N THR A 821 43.07 -6.21 42.35
CA THR A 821 43.22 -5.25 43.52
C THR A 821 43.49 -3.76 43.18
N SER A 822 42.57 -2.87 43.61
CA SER A 822 42.70 -1.52 44.24
C SER A 822 43.79 -0.47 43.85
N GLY A 823 43.37 0.81 43.73
CA GLY A 823 44.22 2.01 43.87
C GLY A 823 43.43 3.33 43.95
N SER A 824 43.90 4.34 44.70
CA SER A 824 43.22 5.63 44.96
C SER A 824 44.25 6.75 45.26
N SER A 825 43.93 8.03 45.45
CA SER A 825 42.64 8.79 45.49
C SER A 825 42.79 10.11 44.67
N GLU A 826 42.26 11.34 44.87
CA GLU A 826 41.59 12.11 45.94
C GLU A 826 40.70 13.25 45.34
N SER A 827 39.92 13.95 46.19
CA SER A 827 39.18 15.19 45.86
C SER A 827 39.60 16.32 46.82
N PRO A 828 39.42 17.61 46.48
CA PRO A 828 38.42 18.37 47.24
C PRO A 828 37.67 19.52 46.51
N VAL A 829 36.34 19.50 46.66
CA VAL A 829 35.43 20.59 47.03
C VAL A 829 35.88 22.06 46.81
N MET A 830 35.10 22.80 45.99
CA MET A 830 34.61 24.14 46.36
C MET A 830 33.21 24.40 45.80
N SER A 831 32.36 25.08 46.56
CA SER A 831 30.97 25.43 46.23
C SER A 831 30.74 26.93 46.41
N TRP A 832 29.96 27.61 45.55
CA TRP A 832 29.17 28.80 45.94
C TRP A 832 28.01 29.07 44.95
N THR A 833 26.78 29.03 45.48
CA THR A 833 25.53 29.75 45.08
C THR A 833 25.11 29.95 43.62
N ALA A 834 23.82 29.71 43.38
CA ALA A 834 23.10 30.05 42.15
C ALA A 834 22.69 31.53 42.01
N SER A 835 22.33 31.94 40.79
CA SER A 835 21.21 32.87 40.51
C SER A 835 20.74 32.77 39.05
N VAL A 836 19.48 33.11 38.81
CA VAL A 836 18.76 33.04 37.53
C VAL A 836 18.95 34.34 36.72
N PHE A 837 19.05 34.28 35.38
CA PHE A 837 18.17 34.99 34.41
C PHE A 837 18.53 34.74 32.93
N ILE A 838 17.49 34.63 32.11
CA ILE A 838 17.39 34.43 30.64
C ILE A 838 16.91 35.79 30.05
N PRO A 839 17.30 36.27 28.82
CA PRO A 839 16.95 35.60 27.55
C PRO A 839 17.85 35.75 26.29
N ALA A 840 17.63 34.78 25.38
CA ALA A 840 17.50 34.85 23.89
C ALA A 840 18.48 35.63 22.98
N VAL A 841 18.74 35.02 21.80
CA VAL A 841 18.73 35.68 20.45
C VAL A 841 18.90 34.66 19.29
N ILE A 842 19.40 33.44 19.54
CA ILE A 842 19.81 32.48 18.48
C ILE A 842 18.79 31.33 18.21
N VAL A 843 17.72 31.20 19.00
CA VAL A 843 16.94 29.92 19.15
C VAL A 843 15.59 29.89 18.40
N VAL A 844 15.35 30.81 17.45
CA VAL A 844 14.01 31.03 16.83
C VAL A 844 14.02 30.99 15.28
N LEU A 845 15.16 30.64 14.65
CA LEU A 845 15.35 30.71 13.19
C LEU A 845 15.40 29.36 12.46
N LEU A 846 15.33 28.25 13.20
CA LEU A 846 15.02 26.89 12.76
C LEU A 846 14.16 26.24 13.85
#